data_AF-A0A2V8VY77-F1
#
_entry.id   AF-A0A2V8VY77-F1
#
_cell.length_a   1.000
_cell.length_b   1.000
_cell.length_c   1.000
_cell.angle_alpha   90.00
_cell.angle_beta   90.00
_cell.angle_gamma   90.00
#
_symmetry.space_group_name_H-M   'P 1'
#
loop_
_entity.id
_entity.type
_entity.pdbx_description
1 polymer ?
#
loop_
_entity_poly.entity_id
_entity_poly.type
_entity_poly.pdbx_seq_one_letter_code
_entity_poly.pdbx_strand_id
1 'polypeptide(L)'
;MRVAAQGTADHPGGPLGVFLRMAAIPLAAALALMGQVVLSRPGGYSRSLLPGAALLALALALLIFVLARRRFEDAEEPRGGKRTAAGLRDLPPGLEWTLIALIVFGGLYLRLYRIDLVPWGLNNDEAINALEIKDIMDGRPFATLTQRGLNRETMFHYLGAFAFGSGEIEINLLKAMPAVFGLTRKFVDDPLMALVFPLRSVAIAAGTLTLLALYLFARDRFGWLVALLATAFLAVSPWHLLYSRVGERAILAPLFAIATIGFFLRALETGRMPDHVAWGVCLGLGLWSYTSFRAIPIAMVGFVLLRRPLGWVAGTAAQARAPRALLIAAGVAAAVLGLLMVFSGLGPVAFLTRGAYASLIVPKANFPLNILTSGLMAHYVPWRYAVIQSEAFISDGMSAVYGLIGLAPETTVVAALSALGIVYAAWRALRRQDAACGLLVLCFLALVLTVGVAGPSLTRMLVNVPWLCLFGALIARRLLEDVAALRPPLTVWLGALLVAPLVAWSAAQGYSNYFLRAGKSEQAMQHFGAPQTIMGMFVRTLPSDRVVYVLHTLRVDTLRYLIGNRPNVSLVSDPSTLDLDGIIKMPTSATLVIEYARPFAETLRYLIMRYPLGDATQIADARLDPDKIIFYTYTLWKDETGQPMPPPDAFPGAPPRGAPSPGDVPPLVPPGEGPPRGRP
;
A
#
# COMPACT_ATOMS: atom_id res chain seq x y z
N MET A 1 -35.32 35.40 58.77
CA MET A 1 -35.41 35.87 57.37
C MET A 1 -34.71 34.86 56.46
N ARG A 2 -35.48 34.00 55.79
CA ARG A 2 -35.03 33.22 54.62
C ARG A 2 -35.48 34.00 53.39
N VAL A 3 -34.58 34.28 52.45
CA VAL A 3 -34.95 34.63 51.07
C VAL A 3 -34.09 33.75 50.16
N ALA A 4 -34.78 32.86 49.45
CA ALA A 4 -34.23 32.06 48.38
C ALA A 4 -34.06 32.93 47.13
N ALA A 5 -32.89 32.87 46.50
CA ALA A 5 -32.70 33.32 45.13
C ALA A 5 -32.68 32.08 44.24
N GLN A 6 -33.81 31.81 43.58
CA GLN A 6 -33.89 30.88 42.45
C GLN A 6 -33.20 31.54 41.25
N GLY A 7 -31.97 31.12 40.97
CA GLY A 7 -31.38 31.28 39.65
C GLY A 7 -31.88 30.16 38.74
N THR A 8 -32.59 30.53 37.70
CA THR A 8 -33.04 29.68 36.60
C THR A 8 -31.83 29.03 35.90
N ALA A 9 -31.44 27.85 36.37
CA ALA A 9 -30.57 26.98 35.60
C ALA A 9 -31.43 26.28 34.55
N ASP A 10 -31.09 26.48 33.27
CA ASP A 10 -31.70 25.81 32.13
C ASP A 10 -31.86 24.31 32.39
N HIS A 11 -33.12 23.88 32.49
CA HIS A 11 -33.44 22.47 32.66
C HIS A 11 -33.00 21.68 31.41
N PRO A 12 -32.37 20.51 31.59
CA PRO A 12 -31.83 19.68 30.50
C PRO A 12 -32.89 18.97 29.62
N GLY A 13 -34.17 19.31 29.77
CA GLY A 13 -35.28 18.90 28.92
C GLY A 13 -35.70 19.97 27.89
N GLY A 14 -34.94 21.06 27.75
CA GLY A 14 -35.29 22.16 26.86
C GLY A 14 -35.45 21.72 25.40
N PRO A 15 -36.39 22.33 24.64
CA PRO A 15 -36.74 21.95 23.28
C PRO A 15 -35.52 21.96 22.33
N LEU A 16 -34.50 22.78 22.61
CA LEU A 16 -33.26 22.85 21.83
C LEU A 16 -32.41 21.56 21.92
N GLY A 17 -32.33 20.93 23.09
CA GLY A 17 -31.57 19.69 23.28
C GLY A 17 -32.24 18.48 22.64
N VAL A 18 -33.58 18.45 22.66
CA VAL A 18 -34.39 17.43 21.96
C VAL A 18 -34.35 17.66 20.45
N PHE A 19 -34.44 18.91 20.00
CA PHE A 19 -34.32 19.30 18.60
C PHE A 19 -32.94 18.96 18.02
N LEU A 20 -31.85 19.25 18.74
CA LEU A 20 -30.49 18.88 18.31
C LEU A 20 -30.32 17.35 18.23
N ARG A 21 -30.93 16.58 19.13
CA ARG A 21 -30.88 15.10 19.09
C ARG A 21 -31.71 14.51 17.94
N MET A 22 -32.89 15.08 17.66
CA MET A 22 -33.81 14.56 16.65
C MET A 22 -33.51 15.08 15.24
N ALA A 23 -32.93 16.27 15.09
CA ALA A 23 -32.61 16.86 13.80
C ALA A 23 -31.19 16.53 13.32
N ALA A 24 -30.20 16.38 14.22
CA ALA A 24 -28.81 16.18 13.80
C ALA A 24 -28.59 14.86 13.06
N ILE A 25 -29.27 13.77 13.46
CA ILE A 25 -29.14 12.45 12.83
C ILE A 25 -29.77 12.43 11.42
N PRO A 26 -31.03 12.87 11.20
CA PRO A 26 -31.59 12.96 9.86
C PRO A 26 -30.90 14.02 8.99
N LEU A 27 -30.45 15.13 9.55
CA LEU A 27 -29.68 16.15 8.82
C LEU A 27 -28.31 15.60 8.36
N ALA A 28 -27.63 14.87 9.24
CA ALA A 28 -26.39 14.17 8.92
C ALA A 28 -26.59 13.08 7.84
N ALA A 29 -27.67 12.31 7.93
CA ALA A 29 -28.04 11.32 6.92
C ALA A 29 -28.41 11.97 5.57
N ALA A 30 -29.15 13.08 5.58
CA ALA A 30 -29.52 13.84 4.39
C ALA A 30 -28.31 14.50 3.71
N LEU A 31 -27.36 15.02 4.50
CA LEU A 31 -26.09 15.55 3.99
C LEU A 31 -25.20 14.45 3.40
N ALA A 32 -25.18 13.25 4.01
CA ALA A 32 -24.48 12.09 3.47
C ALA A 32 -25.11 11.60 2.14
N LEU A 33 -26.44 11.57 2.05
CA LEU A 33 -27.18 11.24 0.82
C LEU A 33 -26.98 12.29 -0.28
N MET A 34 -26.98 13.58 0.06
CA MET A 34 -26.65 14.65 -0.90
C MET A 34 -25.20 14.55 -1.40
N GLY A 35 -24.25 14.22 -0.51
CA GLY A 35 -22.87 13.91 -0.90
C GLY A 35 -22.78 12.74 -1.87
N GLN A 36 -23.60 11.69 -1.68
CA GLN A 36 -23.70 10.54 -2.58
C GLN A 36 -24.28 10.88 -3.96
N VAL A 37 -25.34 11.71 -4.05
CA VAL A 37 -25.92 12.13 -5.34
C VAL A 37 -24.89 12.90 -6.16
N VAL A 38 -24.06 13.72 -5.51
CA VAL A 38 -22.97 14.46 -6.16
C VAL A 38 -21.83 13.52 -6.63
N LEU A 39 -21.51 12.48 -5.86
CA LEU A 39 -20.49 11.46 -6.21
C LEU A 39 -20.92 10.51 -7.34
N SER A 40 -22.23 10.33 -7.54
CA SER A 40 -22.78 9.43 -8.57
C SER A 40 -22.86 10.03 -9.98
N ARG A 41 -22.63 11.34 -10.12
CA ARG A 41 -22.69 12.03 -11.42
C ARG A 41 -21.30 12.13 -12.07
N PRO A 42 -21.16 11.81 -13.37
CA PRO A 42 -19.88 11.98 -14.06
C PRO A 42 -19.61 13.48 -14.29
N GLY A 43 -18.58 14.04 -13.66
CA GLY A 43 -18.13 15.40 -13.96
C GLY A 43 -17.11 16.00 -12.98
N GLY A 44 -15.89 16.24 -13.47
CA GLY A 44 -15.00 17.35 -13.11
C GLY A 44 -14.35 17.40 -11.72
N TYR A 45 -13.01 17.34 -11.73
CA TYR A 45 -12.06 17.37 -10.61
C TYR A 45 -12.16 18.55 -9.60
N SER A 46 -12.95 19.59 -9.85
CA SER A 46 -13.07 20.77 -8.96
C SER A 46 -14.10 20.63 -7.84
N ARG A 47 -14.78 19.49 -7.71
CA ARG A 47 -15.77 19.21 -6.64
C ARG A 47 -15.26 18.33 -5.49
N SER A 48 -13.94 18.14 -5.37
CA SER A 48 -13.30 17.23 -4.40
C SER A 48 -13.36 17.66 -2.92
N LEU A 49 -13.78 18.89 -2.62
CA LEU A 49 -13.90 19.39 -1.24
C LEU A 49 -15.25 19.06 -0.57
N LEU A 50 -16.34 18.96 -1.35
CA LEU A 50 -17.70 18.82 -0.82
C LEU A 50 -17.98 17.47 -0.14
N PRO A 51 -17.55 16.31 -0.68
CA PRO A 51 -17.71 15.02 0.00
C PRO A 51 -16.87 14.92 1.28
N GLY A 52 -15.65 15.47 1.27
CA GLY A 52 -14.78 15.56 2.45
C GLY A 52 -15.36 16.49 3.52
N ALA A 53 -15.92 17.63 3.13
CA ALA A 53 -16.61 18.55 4.03
C ALA A 53 -17.91 17.97 4.61
N ALA A 54 -18.67 17.21 3.82
CA ALA A 54 -19.88 16.51 4.29
C ALA A 54 -19.54 15.39 5.30
N LEU A 55 -18.46 14.63 5.04
CA LEU A 55 -17.95 13.63 5.98
C LEU A 55 -17.34 14.26 7.23
N LEU A 56 -16.66 15.41 7.10
CA LEU A 56 -16.15 16.20 8.22
C LEU A 56 -17.29 16.81 9.04
N ALA A 57 -18.37 17.27 8.40
CA ALA A 57 -19.56 17.81 9.07
C ALA A 57 -20.35 16.70 9.78
N LEU A 58 -20.50 15.52 9.15
CA LEU A 58 -21.03 14.31 9.79
C LEU A 58 -20.18 13.92 10.99
N ALA A 59 -18.86 13.92 10.83
CA ALA A 59 -17.90 13.64 11.90
C ALA A 59 -18.03 14.65 13.04
N LEU A 60 -18.10 15.95 12.74
CA LEU A 60 -18.26 17.01 13.73
C LEU A 60 -19.62 16.92 14.43
N ALA A 61 -20.70 16.61 13.71
CA ALA A 61 -22.03 16.43 14.27
C ALA A 61 -22.10 15.22 15.21
N LEU A 62 -21.48 14.10 14.82
CA LEU A 62 -21.36 12.90 15.67
C LEU A 62 -20.47 13.17 16.89
N LEU A 63 -19.38 13.94 16.73
CA LEU A 63 -18.51 14.33 17.82
C LEU A 63 -19.24 15.25 18.81
N ILE A 64 -19.97 16.25 18.32
CA ILE A 64 -20.82 17.13 19.15
C ILE A 64 -21.88 16.30 19.87
N PHE A 65 -22.52 15.33 19.19
CA PHE A 65 -23.49 14.42 19.81
C PHE A 65 -22.88 13.59 20.94
N VAL A 66 -21.70 12.99 20.72
CA VAL A 66 -20.97 12.18 21.71
C VAL A 66 -20.52 13.05 22.90
N LEU A 67 -20.03 14.26 22.64
CA LEU A 67 -19.58 15.19 23.69
C LEU A 67 -20.76 15.77 24.49
N ALA A 68 -21.90 16.05 23.85
CA ALA A 68 -23.10 16.59 24.50
C ALA A 68 -23.80 15.56 25.40
N ARG A 69 -23.69 14.26 25.10
CA ARG A 69 -24.29 13.18 25.91
C ARG A 69 -23.60 13.00 27.27
N ARG A 70 -22.32 13.41 27.40
CA ARG A 70 -21.53 13.17 28.61
C ARG A 70 -21.75 14.10 29.79
N ARG A 71 -22.44 15.23 29.63
CA ARG A 71 -22.79 16.07 30.80
C ARG A 71 -23.79 15.38 31.76
N PHE A 72 -24.25 14.17 31.43
CA PHE A 72 -25.24 13.41 32.18
C PHE A 72 -24.73 12.10 32.81
N GLU A 73 -23.60 11.54 32.38
CA GLU A 73 -23.10 10.24 32.90
C GLU A 73 -22.01 10.39 33.96
N ASP A 74 -21.48 11.60 34.21
CA ASP A 74 -20.46 11.85 35.24
C ASP A 74 -20.99 11.70 36.69
N ALA A 75 -22.24 11.26 36.89
CA ALA A 75 -22.83 11.05 38.22
C ALA A 75 -22.73 9.61 38.76
N GLU A 76 -22.59 8.55 37.95
CA GLU A 76 -22.69 7.16 38.46
C GLU A 76 -21.88 6.09 37.67
N GLU A 77 -20.56 6.24 37.49
CA GLU A 77 -19.70 5.08 37.13
C GLU A 77 -18.68 4.79 38.26
N PRO A 78 -18.89 3.75 39.10
CA PRO A 78 -17.90 3.35 40.09
C PRO A 78 -16.73 2.58 39.46
N ARG A 79 -15.52 2.94 39.90
CA ARG A 79 -14.26 2.26 39.55
C ARG A 79 -14.25 0.86 40.16
N GLY A 80 -14.15 -0.17 39.29
CA GLY A 80 -13.86 -1.54 39.69
C GLY A 80 -15.10 -2.34 40.09
N GLY A 81 -15.80 -2.91 39.12
CA GLY A 81 -16.91 -3.83 39.33
C GLY A 81 -17.24 -4.57 38.04
N LYS A 82 -17.59 -5.86 38.14
CA LYS A 82 -17.87 -6.77 37.02
C LYS A 82 -18.80 -6.13 35.97
N ARG A 83 -18.45 -6.34 34.70
CA ARG A 83 -19.23 -5.94 33.51
C ARG A 83 -20.68 -6.43 33.62
N THR A 84 -21.59 -5.56 34.01
CA THR A 84 -23.04 -5.71 33.80
C THR A 84 -23.63 -4.37 33.43
N ALA A 85 -23.43 -3.97 32.18
CA ALA A 85 -24.32 -3.06 31.49
C ALA A 85 -24.76 -3.81 30.23
N ALA A 86 -26.05 -3.81 29.93
CA ALA A 86 -26.71 -4.60 28.89
C ALA A 86 -26.13 -4.34 27.48
N GLY A 87 -24.96 -4.92 27.19
CA GLY A 87 -24.21 -4.80 25.95
C GLY A 87 -24.68 -5.78 24.89
N LEU A 88 -24.21 -5.58 23.65
CA LEU A 88 -24.34 -6.55 22.57
C LEU A 88 -24.02 -7.95 23.11
N ARG A 89 -25.00 -8.85 23.04
CA ARG A 89 -24.88 -10.22 23.55
C ARG A 89 -23.64 -10.88 22.95
N ASP A 90 -22.93 -11.68 23.74
CA ASP A 90 -21.86 -12.53 23.24
C ASP A 90 -22.41 -13.39 22.09
N LEU A 91 -21.62 -13.50 21.01
CA LEU A 91 -22.00 -14.35 19.88
C LEU A 91 -22.12 -15.81 20.34
N PRO A 92 -23.00 -16.61 19.72
CA PRO A 92 -23.01 -18.05 19.90
C PRO A 92 -21.60 -18.64 19.80
N PRO A 93 -21.26 -19.68 20.59
CA PRO A 93 -19.96 -20.33 20.53
C PRO A 93 -19.59 -20.70 19.09
N GLY A 94 -18.38 -20.35 18.66
CA GLY A 94 -17.88 -20.64 17.31
C GLY A 94 -18.26 -19.62 16.24
N LEU A 95 -19.35 -18.87 16.36
CA LEU A 95 -19.76 -17.90 15.32
C LEU A 95 -18.70 -16.81 15.11
N GLU A 96 -18.11 -16.30 16.19
CA GLU A 96 -17.03 -15.32 16.09
C GLU A 96 -15.86 -15.83 15.25
N TRP A 97 -15.41 -17.07 15.52
CA TRP A 97 -14.32 -17.73 14.83
C TRP A 97 -14.67 -18.02 13.36
N THR A 98 -15.93 -18.35 13.07
CA THR A 98 -16.44 -18.48 11.70
C THR A 98 -16.41 -17.14 10.97
N LEU A 99 -16.86 -16.05 11.59
CA LEU A 99 -16.86 -14.72 10.98
C LEU A 99 -15.44 -14.23 10.68
N ILE A 100 -14.50 -14.40 11.61
CA ILE A 100 -13.10 -14.04 11.33
C ILE A 100 -12.48 -14.95 10.27
N ALA A 101 -12.78 -16.25 10.26
CA ALA A 101 -12.33 -17.14 9.19
C ALA A 101 -12.84 -16.63 7.83
N LEU A 102 -14.12 -16.29 7.72
CA LEU A 102 -14.69 -15.72 6.49
C LEU A 102 -14.01 -14.41 6.08
N ILE A 103 -13.70 -13.52 7.03
CA ILE A 103 -12.99 -12.26 6.73
C ILE A 103 -11.55 -12.52 6.27
N VAL A 104 -10.82 -13.41 6.92
CA VAL A 104 -9.43 -13.74 6.57
C VAL A 104 -9.37 -14.45 5.23
N PHE A 105 -10.24 -15.45 5.00
CA PHE A 105 -10.32 -16.14 3.71
C PHE A 105 -10.86 -15.24 2.60
N GLY A 106 -11.81 -14.35 2.90
CA GLY A 106 -12.26 -13.31 1.97
C GLY A 106 -11.14 -12.33 1.62
N GLY A 107 -10.32 -11.93 2.59
CA GLY A 107 -9.13 -11.12 2.38
C GLY A 107 -8.06 -11.83 1.55
N LEU A 108 -7.82 -13.12 1.79
CA LEU A 108 -6.93 -13.96 0.99
C LEU A 108 -7.46 -14.11 -0.45
N TYR A 109 -8.77 -14.34 -0.60
CA TYR A 109 -9.45 -14.37 -1.90
C TYR A 109 -9.22 -13.06 -2.66
N LEU A 110 -9.43 -11.90 -2.03
CA LEU A 110 -9.16 -10.60 -2.65
C LEU A 110 -7.67 -10.39 -2.97
N ARG A 111 -6.72 -11.13 -2.38
CA ARG A 111 -5.29 -11.02 -2.72
C ARG A 111 -4.90 -11.94 -3.89
N LEU A 112 -5.64 -13.00 -4.12
CA LEU A 112 -5.43 -13.95 -5.22
C LEU A 112 -6.31 -13.66 -6.44
N TYR A 113 -7.47 -13.02 -6.23
CA TYR A 113 -8.45 -12.74 -7.27
C TYR A 113 -7.80 -11.94 -8.40
N ARG A 114 -7.83 -12.45 -9.63
CA ARG A 114 -7.24 -11.78 -10.81
C ARG A 114 -5.75 -11.41 -10.65
N ILE A 115 -4.98 -12.17 -9.86
CA ILE A 115 -3.54 -11.89 -9.64
C ILE A 115 -2.71 -12.00 -10.92
N ASP A 116 -3.23 -12.74 -11.91
CA ASP A 116 -2.72 -12.86 -13.28
C ASP A 116 -2.85 -11.57 -14.10
N LEU A 117 -3.75 -10.65 -13.70
CA LEU A 117 -4.09 -9.46 -14.49
C LEU A 117 -4.09 -8.13 -13.71
N VAL A 118 -4.18 -8.13 -12.39
CA VAL A 118 -4.27 -6.89 -11.59
C VAL A 118 -3.30 -6.94 -10.40
N PRO A 119 -2.24 -6.12 -10.35
CA PRO A 119 -1.78 -5.28 -11.44
C PRO A 119 -1.08 -6.13 -12.51
N TRP A 120 -1.21 -5.71 -13.76
CA TRP A 120 -0.49 -6.33 -14.86
C TRP A 120 0.88 -5.68 -15.04
N GLY A 121 1.90 -6.49 -15.33
CA GLY A 121 3.28 -6.04 -15.46
C GLY A 121 4.11 -6.24 -14.19
N LEU A 122 5.37 -5.85 -14.26
CA LEU A 122 6.34 -5.88 -13.17
C LEU A 122 6.94 -4.47 -12.95
N ASN A 123 6.65 -3.86 -11.80
CA ASN A 123 7.22 -2.55 -11.50
C ASN A 123 8.74 -2.65 -11.23
N ASN A 124 9.44 -1.51 -11.24
CA ASN A 124 10.90 -1.49 -11.09
C ASN A 124 11.37 -1.94 -9.70
N ASP A 125 10.61 -1.64 -8.65
CA ASP A 125 10.96 -2.00 -7.28
C ASP A 125 10.79 -3.50 -7.03
N GLU A 126 9.73 -4.12 -7.57
CA GLU A 126 9.55 -5.57 -7.64
C GLU A 126 10.72 -6.23 -8.39
N ALA A 127 11.13 -5.65 -9.54
CA ALA A 127 12.22 -6.19 -10.34
C ALA A 127 13.58 -6.11 -9.61
N ILE A 128 13.86 -5.01 -8.89
CA ILE A 128 15.03 -4.92 -8.02
C ILE A 128 14.99 -6.01 -6.95
N ASN A 129 13.83 -6.21 -6.30
CA ASN A 129 13.69 -7.26 -5.28
C ASN A 129 13.94 -8.65 -5.91
N ALA A 130 13.44 -8.90 -7.12
CA ALA A 130 13.62 -10.16 -7.83
C ALA A 130 15.08 -10.40 -8.26
N LEU A 131 15.81 -9.37 -8.70
CA LEU A 131 17.24 -9.47 -9.01
C LEU A 131 18.07 -9.77 -7.76
N GLU A 132 17.74 -9.15 -6.62
CA GLU A 132 18.41 -9.44 -5.35
C GLU A 132 18.13 -10.87 -4.87
N ILE A 133 16.90 -11.36 -5.04
CA ILE A 133 16.55 -12.76 -4.76
C ILE A 133 17.35 -13.71 -5.64
N LYS A 134 17.43 -13.42 -6.94
CA LYS A 134 18.23 -14.22 -7.87
C LYS A 134 19.68 -14.32 -7.42
N ASP A 135 20.29 -13.19 -7.05
CA ASP A 135 21.68 -13.20 -6.61
C ASP A 135 21.87 -14.01 -5.30
N ILE A 136 20.90 -13.96 -4.37
CA ILE A 136 20.91 -14.81 -3.16
C ILE A 136 20.84 -16.30 -3.54
N MET A 137 19.96 -16.66 -4.49
CA MET A 137 19.83 -18.03 -4.98
C MET A 137 21.08 -18.52 -5.72
N ASP A 138 21.79 -17.61 -6.40
CA ASP A 138 23.07 -17.90 -7.07
C ASP A 138 24.25 -18.01 -6.09
N GLY A 139 24.00 -17.93 -4.78
CA GLY A 139 25.02 -18.16 -3.74
C GLY A 139 25.68 -16.89 -3.18
N ARG A 140 25.07 -15.71 -3.37
CA ARG A 140 25.54 -14.48 -2.71
C ARG A 140 25.61 -14.70 -1.18
N PRO A 141 26.73 -14.33 -0.53
CA PRO A 141 26.84 -14.43 0.92
C PRO A 141 25.74 -13.67 1.65
N PHE A 142 25.38 -14.14 2.85
CA PHE A 142 24.35 -13.51 3.65
C PHE A 142 24.69 -12.03 3.91
N ALA A 143 23.80 -11.16 3.47
CA ALA A 143 23.80 -9.73 3.78
C ALA A 143 22.44 -9.32 4.33
N THR A 144 22.44 -8.36 5.25
CA THR A 144 21.21 -7.82 5.86
C THR A 144 20.65 -6.63 5.09
N LEU A 145 21.48 -6.04 4.23
CA LEU A 145 21.14 -4.98 3.29
C LEU A 145 21.57 -5.36 1.87
N THR A 146 20.77 -4.98 0.88
CA THR A 146 21.06 -5.20 -0.54
C THR A 146 22.16 -4.26 -1.02
N GLN A 147 22.85 -4.58 -2.12
CA GLN A 147 23.73 -3.61 -2.78
C GLN A 147 22.95 -2.73 -3.77
N ARG A 148 21.93 -3.28 -4.45
CA ARG A 148 21.03 -2.47 -5.30
C ARG A 148 20.00 -1.73 -4.48
N GLY A 149 19.55 -0.59 -5.00
CA GLY A 149 18.31 0.05 -4.57
C GLY A 149 18.38 0.75 -3.21
N LEU A 150 19.52 1.39 -2.87
CA LEU A 150 19.73 2.17 -1.65
C LEU A 150 19.78 1.32 -0.37
N ASN A 151 20.56 0.23 -0.41
CA ASN A 151 20.84 -0.59 0.78
C ASN A 151 19.56 -1.17 1.44
N ARG A 152 18.63 -1.77 0.69
CA ARG A 152 17.33 -2.23 1.20
C ARG A 152 17.45 -3.36 2.21
N GLU A 153 16.56 -3.42 3.19
CA GLU A 153 16.46 -4.54 4.12
C GLU A 153 16.21 -5.89 3.38
N THR A 154 16.98 -6.93 3.72
CA THR A 154 16.98 -8.20 2.96
C THR A 154 15.96 -9.26 3.40
N MET A 155 15.21 -9.06 4.49
CA MET A 155 14.28 -10.09 4.99
C MET A 155 13.28 -10.57 3.92
N PHE A 156 12.68 -9.65 3.17
CA PHE A 156 11.77 -9.96 2.06
C PHE A 156 12.45 -10.81 0.98
N HIS A 157 13.74 -10.60 0.73
CA HIS A 157 14.50 -11.29 -0.31
C HIS A 157 14.84 -12.73 0.10
N TYR A 158 15.13 -13.01 1.38
CA TYR A 158 15.29 -14.40 1.83
C TYR A 158 13.97 -15.17 1.83
N LEU A 159 12.87 -14.53 2.22
CA LEU A 159 11.53 -15.12 2.07
C LEU A 159 11.19 -15.35 0.60
N GLY A 160 11.60 -14.41 -0.28
CA GLY A 160 11.50 -14.55 -1.72
C GLY A 160 12.31 -15.72 -2.26
N ALA A 161 13.57 -15.89 -1.85
CA ALA A 161 14.40 -17.03 -2.27
C ALA A 161 13.76 -18.38 -1.90
N PHE A 162 13.13 -18.46 -0.73
CA PHE A 162 12.33 -19.62 -0.34
C PHE A 162 11.13 -19.82 -1.29
N ALA A 163 10.35 -18.76 -1.54
CA ALA A 163 9.18 -18.82 -2.44
C ALA A 163 9.54 -19.20 -3.88
N PHE A 164 10.65 -18.67 -4.42
CA PHE A 164 11.15 -19.06 -5.74
C PHE A 164 11.62 -20.53 -5.76
N GLY A 165 12.18 -21.04 -4.65
CA GLY A 165 12.50 -22.46 -4.48
C GLY A 165 11.27 -23.37 -4.48
N SER A 166 10.10 -22.87 -4.06
CA SER A 166 8.81 -23.56 -4.12
C SER A 166 7.89 -23.13 -5.27
N GLY A 167 8.42 -22.38 -6.25
CA GLY A 167 7.60 -21.68 -7.26
C GLY A 167 6.71 -22.60 -8.10
N GLU A 168 7.18 -23.80 -8.45
CA GLU A 168 6.37 -24.78 -9.19
C GLU A 168 5.14 -25.23 -8.40
N ILE A 169 5.30 -25.48 -7.10
CA ILE A 169 4.21 -25.87 -6.20
C ILE A 169 3.20 -24.72 -6.13
N GLU A 170 3.67 -23.49 -5.94
CA GLU A 170 2.84 -22.30 -5.84
C GLU A 170 2.02 -22.06 -7.11
N ILE A 171 2.64 -22.18 -8.28
CA ILE A 171 1.98 -22.03 -9.57
C ILE A 171 0.96 -23.17 -9.80
N ASN A 172 1.29 -24.41 -9.44
CA ASN A 172 0.35 -25.53 -9.56
C ASN A 172 -0.86 -25.36 -8.64
N LEU A 173 -0.66 -24.86 -7.42
CA LEU A 173 -1.74 -24.49 -6.51
C LEU A 173 -2.62 -23.39 -7.11
N LEU A 174 -2.01 -22.38 -7.74
CA LEU A 174 -2.75 -21.31 -8.43
C LEU A 174 -3.58 -21.85 -9.60
N LYS A 175 -3.03 -22.79 -10.40
CA LYS A 175 -3.73 -23.47 -11.49
C LYS A 175 -4.90 -24.34 -11.01
N ALA A 176 -4.79 -24.90 -9.81
CA ALA A 176 -5.83 -25.72 -9.19
C ALA A 176 -6.97 -24.88 -8.56
N MET A 177 -6.81 -23.55 -8.45
CA MET A 177 -7.84 -22.70 -7.86
C MET A 177 -9.11 -22.66 -8.73
N PRO A 178 -10.31 -22.64 -8.12
CA PRO A 178 -11.57 -22.56 -8.86
C PRO A 178 -11.69 -21.28 -9.68
N ALA A 179 -12.49 -21.31 -10.75
CA ALA A 179 -12.77 -20.16 -11.61
C ALA A 179 -13.30 -18.92 -10.87
N VAL A 180 -13.84 -19.09 -9.64
CA VAL A 180 -14.28 -17.98 -8.78
C VAL A 180 -13.17 -16.97 -8.50
N PHE A 181 -11.89 -17.37 -8.52
CA PHE A 181 -10.76 -16.44 -8.37
C PHE A 181 -10.53 -15.54 -9.59
N GLY A 182 -11.35 -15.66 -10.65
CA GLY A 182 -11.24 -14.88 -11.87
C GLY A 182 -9.99 -15.17 -12.69
N LEU A 183 -9.22 -16.20 -12.31
CA LEU A 183 -7.97 -16.57 -12.96
C LEU A 183 -8.26 -17.10 -14.37
N THR A 184 -7.47 -16.65 -15.33
CA THR A 184 -7.55 -17.14 -16.70
C THR A 184 -6.40 -18.12 -16.93
N ARG A 185 -6.70 -19.39 -17.23
CA ARG A 185 -5.68 -20.42 -17.42
C ARG A 185 -4.57 -19.99 -18.40
N LYS A 186 -4.94 -19.33 -19.50
CA LYS A 186 -4.00 -18.72 -20.46
C LYS A 186 -2.98 -17.78 -19.82
N PHE A 187 -3.40 -16.93 -18.87
CA PHE A 187 -2.50 -15.98 -18.21
C PHE A 187 -1.75 -16.61 -17.04
N VAL A 188 -2.31 -17.62 -16.37
CA VAL A 188 -1.60 -18.39 -15.34
C VAL A 188 -0.48 -19.23 -15.96
N ASP A 189 -0.68 -19.74 -17.18
CA ASP A 189 0.33 -20.49 -17.94
C ASP A 189 1.36 -19.57 -18.64
N ASP A 190 1.20 -18.24 -18.60
CA ASP A 190 2.16 -17.27 -19.14
C ASP A 190 3.51 -17.39 -18.38
N PRO A 191 4.66 -17.50 -19.07
CA PRO A 191 5.97 -17.57 -18.42
C PRO A 191 6.26 -16.39 -17.49
N LEU A 192 5.62 -15.24 -17.69
CA LEU A 192 5.68 -14.11 -16.78
C LEU A 192 5.21 -14.47 -15.36
N MET A 193 4.20 -15.33 -15.21
CA MET A 193 3.68 -15.71 -13.88
C MET A 193 4.72 -16.47 -13.07
N ALA A 194 5.51 -17.34 -13.70
CA ALA A 194 6.61 -18.03 -13.00
C ALA A 194 7.69 -17.05 -12.51
N LEU A 195 7.85 -15.90 -13.17
CA LEU A 195 8.82 -14.87 -12.80
C LEU A 195 8.31 -13.88 -11.75
N VAL A 196 6.98 -13.74 -11.60
CA VAL A 196 6.40 -12.66 -10.78
C VAL A 196 5.60 -13.21 -9.59
N PHE A 197 4.91 -14.33 -9.73
CA PHE A 197 4.05 -14.86 -8.68
C PHE A 197 4.79 -15.26 -7.40
N PRO A 198 5.96 -15.92 -7.42
CA PRO A 198 6.69 -16.25 -6.19
C PRO A 198 7.09 -15.01 -5.37
N LEU A 199 7.38 -13.89 -6.05
CA LEU A 199 7.63 -12.63 -5.39
C LEU A 199 6.36 -12.09 -4.69
N ARG A 200 5.22 -12.15 -5.40
CA ARG A 200 3.93 -11.66 -4.90
C ARG A 200 3.36 -12.56 -3.81
N SER A 201 3.65 -13.86 -3.82
CA SER A 201 3.15 -14.81 -2.80
C SER A 201 3.67 -14.47 -1.40
N VAL A 202 4.90 -13.97 -1.27
CA VAL A 202 5.44 -13.44 -0.01
C VAL A 202 4.61 -12.26 0.51
N ALA A 203 4.24 -11.33 -0.37
CA ALA A 203 3.41 -10.18 -0.02
C ALA A 203 1.96 -10.57 0.33
N ILE A 204 1.40 -11.55 -0.38
CA ILE A 204 0.08 -12.13 -0.11
C ILE A 204 0.08 -12.80 1.27
N ALA A 205 1.10 -13.59 1.59
CA ALA A 205 1.25 -14.24 2.89
C ALA A 205 1.37 -13.19 4.02
N ALA A 206 2.29 -12.23 3.89
CA ALA A 206 2.46 -11.14 4.85
C ALA A 206 1.17 -10.35 5.07
N GLY A 207 0.48 -9.99 3.98
CA GLY A 207 -0.75 -9.24 4.05
C GLY A 207 -1.93 -10.02 4.64
N THR A 208 -1.95 -11.35 4.50
CA THR A 208 -2.98 -12.22 5.10
C THR A 208 -2.70 -12.45 6.58
N LEU A 209 -1.44 -12.71 6.95
CA LEU A 209 -0.99 -12.81 8.34
C LEU A 209 -1.22 -11.50 9.11
N THR A 210 -1.13 -10.35 8.45
CA THR A 210 -1.46 -9.05 9.05
C THR A 210 -2.93 -8.97 9.47
N LEU A 211 -3.87 -9.55 8.71
CA LEU A 211 -5.28 -9.62 9.10
C LEU A 211 -5.47 -10.43 10.38
N LEU A 212 -4.84 -11.62 10.44
CA LEU A 212 -4.90 -12.49 11.60
C LEU A 212 -4.27 -11.83 12.84
N ALA A 213 -3.09 -11.24 12.69
CA ALA A 213 -2.39 -10.54 13.75
C ALA A 213 -3.21 -9.36 14.28
N LEU A 214 -3.82 -8.57 13.38
CA LEU A 214 -4.69 -7.44 13.76
C LEU A 214 -5.89 -7.93 14.57
N TYR A 215 -6.57 -8.98 14.12
CA TYR A 215 -7.72 -9.53 14.83
C TYR A 215 -7.33 -10.00 16.24
N LEU A 216 -6.26 -10.80 16.37
CA LEU A 216 -5.84 -11.34 17.66
C LEU A 216 -5.45 -10.22 18.63
N PHE A 217 -4.70 -9.23 18.15
CA PHE A 217 -4.34 -8.05 18.93
C PHE A 217 -5.57 -7.23 19.34
N ALA A 218 -6.44 -6.89 18.38
CA ALA A 218 -7.61 -6.06 18.65
C ALA A 218 -8.63 -6.76 19.53
N ARG A 219 -8.76 -8.09 19.43
CA ARG A 219 -9.66 -8.91 20.26
C ARG A 219 -9.23 -8.85 21.72
N ASP A 220 -7.94 -9.04 21.98
CA ASP A 220 -7.34 -8.94 23.32
C ASP A 220 -7.56 -7.55 23.93
N ARG A 221 -7.32 -6.49 23.16
CA ARG A 221 -7.32 -5.10 23.67
C ARG A 221 -8.68 -4.41 23.70
N PHE A 222 -9.51 -4.66 22.71
CA PHE A 222 -10.74 -3.90 22.46
C PHE A 222 -11.99 -4.77 22.31
N GLY A 223 -11.84 -6.09 22.43
CA GLY A 223 -12.93 -7.06 22.32
C GLY A 223 -13.24 -7.45 20.87
N TRP A 224 -14.02 -8.52 20.73
CA TRP A 224 -14.29 -9.19 19.45
C TRP A 224 -14.87 -8.29 18.36
N LEU A 225 -15.81 -7.41 18.72
CA LEU A 225 -16.49 -6.59 17.72
C LEU A 225 -15.54 -5.59 17.06
N VAL A 226 -14.69 -4.92 17.85
CA VAL A 226 -13.68 -4.01 17.30
C VAL A 226 -12.70 -4.79 16.44
N ALA A 227 -12.32 -5.99 16.87
CA ALA A 227 -11.42 -6.85 16.12
C ALA A 227 -12.00 -7.28 14.77
N LEU A 228 -13.25 -7.73 14.73
CA LEU A 228 -13.94 -8.10 13.48
C LEU A 228 -14.05 -6.90 12.54
N LEU A 229 -14.50 -5.74 13.04
CA LEU A 229 -14.66 -4.54 12.22
C LEU A 229 -13.32 -4.03 11.68
N ALA A 230 -12.29 -3.94 12.53
CA ALA A 230 -10.96 -3.48 12.12
C ALA A 230 -10.36 -4.41 11.06
N THR A 231 -10.54 -5.73 11.23
CA THR A 231 -10.02 -6.72 10.29
C THR A 231 -10.82 -6.74 8.99
N ALA A 232 -12.15 -6.56 9.05
CA ALA A 232 -13.00 -6.41 7.86
C ALA A 232 -12.59 -5.17 7.04
N PHE A 233 -12.36 -4.03 7.70
CA PHE A 233 -11.88 -2.82 7.05
C PHE A 233 -10.49 -3.02 6.41
N LEU A 234 -9.56 -3.68 7.12
CA LEU A 234 -8.21 -3.93 6.57
C LEU A 234 -8.24 -4.95 5.42
N ALA A 235 -9.14 -5.94 5.46
CA ALA A 235 -9.26 -6.97 4.42
C ALA A 235 -9.61 -6.38 3.06
N VAL A 236 -10.38 -5.29 3.03
CA VAL A 236 -10.88 -4.60 1.83
C VAL A 236 -10.22 -3.24 1.56
N SER A 237 -9.24 -2.83 2.36
CA SER A 237 -8.50 -1.57 2.17
C SER A 237 -7.77 -1.57 0.81
N PRO A 238 -8.06 -0.62 -0.11
CA PRO A 238 -7.34 -0.50 -1.37
C PRO A 238 -5.84 -0.27 -1.15
N TRP A 239 -5.47 0.50 -0.13
CA TRP A 239 -4.09 0.74 0.23
C TRP A 239 -3.41 -0.59 0.58
N HIS A 240 -3.97 -1.36 1.50
CA HIS A 240 -3.36 -2.62 1.91
C HIS A 240 -3.41 -3.68 0.81
N LEU A 241 -4.48 -3.77 0.03
CA LEU A 241 -4.59 -4.67 -1.13
C LEU A 241 -3.51 -4.39 -2.17
N LEU A 242 -3.21 -3.12 -2.45
CA LEU A 242 -2.16 -2.74 -3.39
C LEU A 242 -0.79 -3.32 -2.99
N TYR A 243 -0.38 -3.20 -1.71
CA TYR A 243 0.91 -3.72 -1.25
C TYR A 243 0.92 -5.22 -0.96
N SER A 244 -0.23 -5.83 -0.68
CA SER A 244 -0.32 -7.27 -0.41
C SER A 244 -0.58 -8.12 -1.66
N ARG A 245 -0.46 -7.51 -2.85
CA ARG A 245 -0.58 -8.16 -4.16
C ARG A 245 0.59 -7.86 -5.09
N VAL A 246 1.54 -7.06 -4.63
CA VAL A 246 2.72 -6.60 -5.35
C VAL A 246 3.92 -7.03 -4.52
N GLY A 247 5.00 -7.43 -5.17
CA GLY A 247 6.24 -7.91 -4.56
C GLY A 247 7.05 -6.84 -3.82
N GLU A 248 6.40 -6.08 -2.94
CA GLU A 248 6.97 -4.96 -2.19
C GLU A 248 7.31 -5.34 -0.75
N ARG A 249 8.57 -5.16 -0.37
CA ARG A 249 9.09 -5.43 0.99
C ARG A 249 8.35 -4.69 2.11
N ALA A 250 7.75 -3.53 1.82
CA ALA A 250 7.12 -2.69 2.82
C ALA A 250 5.94 -3.36 3.55
N ILE A 251 5.28 -4.33 2.90
CA ILE A 251 4.12 -5.05 3.46
C ILE A 251 4.44 -5.90 4.70
N LEU A 252 5.71 -6.22 4.94
CA LEU A 252 6.13 -6.93 6.15
C LEU A 252 6.03 -6.06 7.41
N ALA A 253 6.20 -4.73 7.29
CA ALA A 253 6.24 -3.86 8.46
C ALA A 253 4.93 -3.77 9.27
N PRO A 254 3.74 -3.67 8.66
CA PRO A 254 2.47 -3.75 9.38
C PRO A 254 2.35 -5.00 10.27
N LEU A 255 2.70 -6.18 9.75
CA LEU A 255 2.69 -7.44 10.50
C LEU A 255 3.57 -7.37 11.75
N PHE A 256 4.84 -7.00 11.58
CA PHE A 256 5.77 -6.91 12.69
C PHE A 256 5.43 -5.78 13.66
N ALA A 257 4.78 -4.70 13.20
CA ALA A 257 4.36 -3.60 14.06
C ALA A 257 3.26 -4.04 15.03
N ILE A 258 2.25 -4.76 14.53
CA ILE A 258 1.19 -5.35 15.37
C ILE A 258 1.76 -6.36 16.36
N ALA A 259 2.62 -7.27 15.90
CA ALA A 259 3.24 -8.25 16.78
C ALA A 259 4.09 -7.59 17.87
N THR A 260 4.93 -6.62 17.50
CA THR A 260 5.81 -5.89 18.43
C THR A 260 5.01 -5.14 19.50
N ILE A 261 3.99 -4.38 19.09
CA ILE A 261 3.14 -3.63 20.01
C ILE A 261 2.33 -4.56 20.91
N GLY A 262 1.78 -5.64 20.34
CA GLY A 262 1.01 -6.65 21.07
C GLY A 262 1.84 -7.32 22.17
N PHE A 263 3.02 -7.83 21.82
CA PHE A 263 3.92 -8.43 22.81
C PHE A 263 4.50 -7.40 23.78
N PHE A 264 4.77 -6.16 23.36
CA PHE A 264 5.21 -5.11 24.26
C PHE A 264 4.19 -4.82 25.37
N LEU A 265 2.92 -4.61 25.01
CA LEU A 265 1.85 -4.38 25.99
C LEU A 265 1.65 -5.62 26.87
N ARG A 266 1.64 -6.82 26.27
CA ARG A 266 1.48 -8.08 27.02
C ARG A 266 2.64 -8.29 28.00
N ALA A 267 3.87 -8.01 27.59
CA ALA A 267 5.05 -8.14 28.44
C ALA A 267 5.01 -7.17 29.63
N LEU A 268 4.53 -5.94 29.42
CA LEU A 268 4.31 -4.97 30.50
C LEU A 268 3.26 -5.42 31.52
N GLU A 269 2.25 -6.16 31.08
CA GLU A 269 1.13 -6.62 31.90
C GLU A 269 1.42 -7.92 32.63
N THR A 270 1.97 -8.92 31.93
CA THR A 270 2.19 -10.27 32.47
C THR A 270 3.51 -10.37 33.22
N GLY A 271 4.53 -9.58 32.84
CA GLY A 271 5.90 -9.70 33.31
C GLY A 271 6.57 -11.06 32.99
N ARG A 272 6.00 -11.85 32.08
CA ARG A 272 6.48 -13.20 31.77
C ARG A 272 7.62 -13.16 30.76
N MET A 273 8.68 -13.93 31.03
CA MET A 273 9.87 -13.99 30.16
C MET A 273 9.58 -14.29 28.69
N PRO A 274 8.71 -15.25 28.32
CA PRO A 274 8.37 -15.49 26.92
C PRO A 274 7.79 -14.27 26.20
N ASP A 275 7.02 -13.42 26.90
CA ASP A 275 6.43 -12.21 26.30
C ASP A 275 7.50 -11.15 26.01
N HIS A 276 8.47 -11.00 26.90
CA HIS A 276 9.61 -10.10 26.71
C HIS A 276 10.54 -10.57 25.58
N VAL A 277 10.81 -11.87 25.50
CA VAL A 277 11.60 -12.45 24.41
C VAL A 277 10.86 -12.30 23.07
N ALA A 278 9.57 -12.62 23.01
CA ALA A 278 8.76 -12.46 21.81
C ALA A 278 8.72 -11.00 21.35
N TRP A 279 8.59 -10.04 22.29
CA TRP A 279 8.69 -8.62 21.99
C TRP A 279 10.07 -8.25 21.40
N GLY A 280 11.17 -8.62 22.05
CA GLY A 280 12.52 -8.32 21.57
C GLY A 280 12.83 -8.90 20.18
N VAL A 281 12.40 -10.14 19.93
CA VAL A 281 12.53 -10.80 18.63
C VAL A 281 11.69 -10.09 17.56
N CYS A 282 10.41 -9.80 17.83
CA CYS A 282 9.55 -9.10 16.86
C CYS A 282 10.05 -7.69 16.56
N LEU A 283 10.58 -6.97 17.55
CA LEU A 283 11.19 -5.67 17.37
C LEU A 283 12.43 -5.74 16.48
N GLY A 284 13.32 -6.72 16.73
CA GLY A 284 14.49 -6.96 15.91
C GLY A 284 14.16 -7.34 14.46
N LEU A 285 13.22 -8.26 14.27
CA LEU A 285 12.75 -8.67 12.93
C LEU A 285 12.02 -7.53 12.20
N GLY A 286 11.26 -6.71 12.90
CA GLY A 286 10.63 -5.52 12.32
C GLY A 286 11.66 -4.49 11.85
N LEU A 287 12.78 -4.33 12.55
CA LEU A 287 13.91 -3.48 12.10
C LEU A 287 14.58 -4.04 10.84
N TRP A 288 14.48 -5.36 10.59
CA TRP A 288 14.91 -6.02 9.36
C TRP A 288 13.83 -6.06 8.28
N SER A 289 12.61 -5.62 8.55
CA SER A 289 11.52 -5.73 7.57
C SER A 289 11.53 -4.57 6.57
N TYR A 290 11.44 -3.34 7.07
CA TYR A 290 11.30 -2.14 6.25
C TYR A 290 11.71 -0.89 7.01
N THR A 291 12.13 0.12 6.26
CA THR A 291 12.75 1.31 6.85
C THR A 291 11.84 2.07 7.81
N SER A 292 10.56 2.23 7.43
CA SER A 292 9.56 2.94 8.25
C SER A 292 9.23 2.27 9.57
N PHE A 293 9.57 0.99 9.77
CA PHE A 293 9.34 0.32 11.05
C PHE A 293 10.05 1.02 12.23
N ARG A 294 11.11 1.78 11.96
CA ARG A 294 11.83 2.59 12.96
C ARG A 294 10.93 3.59 13.74
N ALA A 295 9.77 3.95 13.21
CA ALA A 295 8.79 4.76 13.94
C ALA A 295 8.19 4.04 15.16
N ILE A 296 8.11 2.70 15.13
CA ILE A 296 7.56 1.89 16.23
C ILE A 296 8.38 2.00 17.52
N PRO A 297 9.70 1.75 17.54
CA PRO A 297 10.49 1.94 18.76
C PRO A 297 10.46 3.40 19.26
N ILE A 298 10.37 4.39 18.37
CA ILE A 298 10.20 5.80 18.76
C ILE A 298 8.88 6.01 19.51
N ALA A 299 7.77 5.49 19.00
CA ALA A 299 6.47 5.55 19.66
C ALA A 299 6.48 4.84 21.02
N MET A 300 7.18 3.71 21.12
CA MET A 300 7.31 2.95 22.37
C MET A 300 8.14 3.68 23.42
N VAL A 301 9.25 4.33 23.03
CA VAL A 301 10.02 5.21 23.93
C VAL A 301 9.12 6.35 24.42
N GLY A 302 8.41 7.02 23.50
CA GLY A 302 7.42 8.04 23.86
C GLY A 302 6.38 7.53 24.85
N PHE A 303 5.87 6.32 24.64
CA PHE A 303 4.91 5.68 25.54
C PHE A 303 5.51 5.40 26.93
N VAL A 304 6.74 4.90 27.02
CA VAL A 304 7.41 4.64 28.31
C VAL A 304 7.65 5.93 29.09
N LEU A 305 7.98 7.03 28.41
CA LEU A 305 8.17 8.34 29.02
C LEU A 305 6.83 8.95 29.47
N LEU A 306 5.78 8.81 28.67
CA LEU A 306 4.49 9.44 28.91
C LEU A 306 3.55 8.63 29.80
N ARG A 307 3.75 7.31 29.93
CA ARG A 307 2.81 6.45 30.66
C ARG A 307 2.65 6.83 32.13
N ARG A 308 3.73 7.28 32.80
CA ARG A 308 3.67 7.74 34.20
C ARG A 308 2.96 9.09 34.35
N PRO A 309 3.40 10.18 33.69
CA PRO A 309 2.76 11.48 33.84
C PRO A 309 1.31 11.50 33.34
N LEU A 310 0.96 10.68 32.34
CA LEU A 310 -0.42 10.56 31.85
C LEU A 310 -1.26 9.50 32.57
N GLY A 311 -0.70 8.85 33.61
CA GLY A 311 -1.42 7.87 34.42
C GLY A 311 -1.81 6.58 33.70
N TRP A 312 -1.14 6.22 32.59
CA TRP A 312 -1.31 4.94 31.86
C TRP A 312 -0.65 3.74 32.58
N VAL A 313 -0.52 3.84 33.89
CA VAL A 313 0.16 2.85 34.73
C VAL A 313 -0.91 2.01 35.40
N ALA A 314 -1.08 0.76 34.96
CA ALA A 314 -1.91 -0.20 35.68
C ALA A 314 -1.19 -0.62 36.97
N GLY A 315 -1.76 -0.31 38.14
CA GLY A 315 -1.16 -0.54 39.47
C GLY A 315 -1.08 -2.03 39.85
N THR A 316 -0.16 -2.77 39.25
CA THR A 316 0.03 -4.22 39.49
C THR A 316 1.47 -4.56 39.86
N ALA A 317 1.66 -5.62 40.65
CA ALA A 317 2.98 -6.11 41.10
C ALA A 317 3.92 -6.53 39.94
N ALA A 318 3.39 -6.79 38.74
CA ALA A 318 4.16 -7.03 37.51
C ALA A 318 5.09 -5.85 37.16
N GLN A 319 4.71 -4.64 37.57
CA GLN A 319 5.41 -3.39 37.28
C GLN A 319 6.74 -3.24 38.03
N ALA A 320 6.91 -3.93 39.17
CA ALA A 320 8.16 -3.97 39.93
C ALA A 320 9.24 -4.83 39.24
N ARG A 321 8.84 -5.82 38.42
CA ARG A 321 9.75 -6.68 37.63
C ARG A 321 10.00 -6.16 36.21
N ALA A 322 9.19 -5.20 35.76
CA ALA A 322 9.28 -4.58 34.43
C ALA A 322 10.68 -4.06 34.04
N PRO A 323 11.51 -3.41 34.90
CA PRO A 323 12.78 -2.85 34.43
C PRO A 323 13.79 -3.91 33.99
N ARG A 324 13.95 -5.01 34.73
CA ARG A 324 14.86 -6.12 34.33
C ARG A 324 14.40 -6.80 33.04
N ALA A 325 13.11 -7.01 32.89
CA ALA A 325 12.58 -7.68 31.72
C ALA A 325 12.53 -6.77 30.47
N LEU A 326 12.35 -5.45 30.67
CA LEU A 326 12.58 -4.44 29.63
C LEU A 326 14.04 -4.40 29.19
N LEU A 327 15.01 -4.53 30.11
CA LEU A 327 16.43 -4.63 29.78
C LEU A 327 16.74 -5.90 28.97
N ILE A 328 16.12 -7.04 29.29
CA ILE A 328 16.29 -8.28 28.52
C ILE A 328 15.76 -8.11 27.10
N ALA A 329 14.55 -7.59 26.93
CA ALA A 329 13.99 -7.36 25.61
C ALA A 329 14.78 -6.33 24.80
N ALA A 330 15.26 -5.26 25.45
CA ALA A 330 16.19 -4.30 24.84
C ALA A 330 17.50 -4.98 24.44
N GLY A 331 18.03 -5.88 25.28
CA GLY A 331 19.22 -6.68 24.99
C GLY A 331 19.03 -7.63 23.81
N VAL A 332 17.89 -8.31 23.72
CA VAL A 332 17.53 -9.18 22.57
C VAL A 332 17.39 -8.33 21.31
N ALA A 333 16.68 -7.22 21.36
CA ALA A 333 16.53 -6.33 20.22
C ALA A 333 17.89 -5.73 19.79
N ALA A 334 18.74 -5.36 20.74
CA ALA A 334 20.10 -4.88 20.48
C ALA A 334 21.00 -5.98 19.91
N ALA A 335 20.86 -7.23 20.36
CA ALA A 335 21.59 -8.36 19.81
C ALA A 335 21.18 -8.64 18.36
N VAL A 336 19.87 -8.64 18.06
CA VAL A 336 19.38 -8.77 16.69
C VAL A 336 19.84 -7.59 15.84
N LEU A 337 19.71 -6.36 16.34
CA LEU A 337 20.17 -5.16 15.63
C LEU A 337 21.70 -5.17 15.38
N GLY A 338 22.47 -5.60 16.37
CA GLY A 338 23.92 -5.77 16.26
C GLY A 338 24.27 -6.81 15.20
N LEU A 339 23.57 -7.94 15.18
CA LEU A 339 23.68 -8.95 14.12
C LEU A 339 23.36 -8.35 12.75
N LEU A 340 22.25 -7.60 12.66
CA LEU A 340 21.84 -6.92 11.43
C LEU A 340 22.92 -5.95 10.95
N MET A 341 23.53 -5.21 11.86
CA MET A 341 24.56 -4.24 11.53
C MET A 341 25.87 -4.90 11.11
N VAL A 342 26.34 -5.93 11.82
CA VAL A 342 27.56 -6.68 11.48
C VAL A 342 27.47 -7.27 10.07
N PHE A 343 26.35 -7.92 9.74
CA PHE A 343 26.14 -8.49 8.41
C PHE A 343 25.70 -7.47 7.35
N SER A 344 25.57 -6.19 7.69
CA SER A 344 25.29 -5.14 6.71
C SER A 344 26.55 -4.59 6.06
N GLY A 345 27.71 -4.75 6.70
CA GLY A 345 28.95 -4.06 6.32
C GLY A 345 28.91 -2.53 6.54
N LEU A 346 27.82 -1.97 7.08
CA LEU A 346 27.69 -0.55 7.40
C LEU A 346 28.14 -0.26 8.84
N GLY A 347 28.82 0.87 9.02
CA GLY A 347 29.04 1.45 10.33
C GLY A 347 27.71 1.89 10.99
N PRO A 348 27.69 2.13 12.31
CA PRO A 348 26.45 2.35 13.05
C PRO A 348 25.69 3.58 12.59
N VAL A 349 26.41 4.67 12.29
CA VAL A 349 25.81 5.91 11.77
C VAL A 349 25.13 5.65 10.43
N ALA A 350 25.81 5.01 9.49
CA ALA A 350 25.28 4.71 8.16
C ALA A 350 24.05 3.79 8.22
N PHE A 351 24.04 2.80 9.11
CA PHE A 351 22.90 1.91 9.31
C PHE A 351 21.66 2.66 9.84
N LEU A 352 21.87 3.59 10.78
CA LEU A 352 20.81 4.39 11.40
C LEU A 352 20.25 5.46 10.45
N THR A 353 21.11 6.12 9.67
CA THR A 353 20.71 7.25 8.80
C THR A 353 20.26 6.81 7.40
N ARG A 354 20.30 5.51 7.07
CA ARG A 354 19.97 4.98 5.74
C ARG A 354 18.59 5.37 5.18
N GLY A 355 17.62 5.74 6.03
CA GLY A 355 16.32 6.25 5.59
C GLY A 355 16.23 7.77 5.39
N ALA A 356 17.22 8.52 5.89
CA ALA A 356 17.20 9.98 5.93
C ALA A 356 17.36 10.61 4.54
N TYR A 357 17.85 9.87 3.54
CA TYR A 357 18.01 10.36 2.17
C TYR A 357 16.73 11.03 1.65
N ALA A 358 15.56 10.49 2.02
CA ALA A 358 14.28 11.00 1.55
C ALA A 358 13.96 12.42 2.02
N SER A 359 14.53 12.85 3.14
CA SER A 359 14.40 14.22 3.65
C SER A 359 15.56 15.11 3.24
N LEU A 360 16.69 14.55 2.81
CA LEU A 360 17.91 15.29 2.49
C LEU A 360 17.95 15.81 1.04
N ILE A 361 17.15 15.24 0.12
CA ILE A 361 17.19 15.59 -1.32
C ILE A 361 15.99 16.43 -1.80
N VAL A 362 15.35 17.16 -0.88
CA VAL A 362 14.19 18.04 -1.15
C VAL A 362 14.47 19.49 -0.75
N PRO A 363 15.24 20.24 -1.56
CA PRO A 363 15.75 21.56 -1.18
C PRO A 363 14.67 22.63 -0.97
N LYS A 364 13.46 22.43 -1.52
CA LYS A 364 12.32 23.36 -1.41
C LYS A 364 11.20 22.79 -0.53
N ALA A 365 11.51 21.85 0.38
CA ALA A 365 10.51 21.21 1.20
C ALA A 365 9.84 22.16 2.19
N ASN A 366 8.50 22.13 2.22
CA ASN A 366 7.71 22.67 3.31
C ASN A 366 7.38 21.53 4.27
N PHE A 367 8.23 21.32 5.28
CA PHE A 367 8.08 20.20 6.21
C PHE A 367 6.74 20.18 6.95
N PRO A 368 6.21 21.30 7.51
CA PRO A 368 4.88 21.31 8.12
C PRO A 368 3.78 20.85 7.16
N LEU A 369 3.80 21.31 5.91
CA LEU A 369 2.81 20.90 4.90
C LEU A 369 2.96 19.42 4.51
N ASN A 370 4.19 18.92 4.40
CA ASN A 370 4.47 17.52 4.12
C ASN A 370 3.98 16.60 5.25
N ILE A 371 4.21 16.99 6.51
CA ILE A 371 3.69 16.29 7.69
C ILE A 371 2.16 16.30 7.69
N LEU A 372 1.54 17.46 7.49
CA LEU A 372 0.08 17.60 7.48
C LEU A 372 -0.56 16.74 6.38
N THR A 373 -0.05 16.84 5.17
CA THR A 373 -0.55 16.04 4.03
C THR A 373 -0.30 14.55 4.22
N SER A 374 0.81 14.18 4.87
CA SER A 374 1.06 12.78 5.23
C SER A 374 0.05 12.25 6.25
N GLY A 375 -0.30 13.04 7.27
CA GLY A 375 -1.32 12.68 8.24
C GLY A 375 -2.73 12.59 7.63
N LEU A 376 -3.00 13.36 6.57
CA LEU A 376 -4.32 13.40 5.92
C LEU A 376 -4.46 12.48 4.70
N MET A 377 -3.41 11.75 4.32
CA MET A 377 -3.39 11.02 3.04
C MET A 377 -4.46 9.92 2.93
N ALA A 378 -4.89 9.34 4.06
CA ALA A 378 -5.98 8.37 4.07
C ALA A 378 -7.30 8.97 3.55
N HIS A 379 -7.51 10.28 3.76
CA HIS A 379 -8.73 10.99 3.38
C HIS A 379 -8.61 11.62 1.99
N TYR A 380 -7.44 12.15 1.67
CA TYR A 380 -7.21 12.85 0.41
C TYR A 380 -5.71 12.85 0.07
N VAL A 381 -5.39 12.39 -1.14
CA VAL A 381 -4.06 12.57 -1.73
C VAL A 381 -4.19 13.60 -2.85
N PRO A 382 -3.64 14.81 -2.67
CA PRO A 382 -3.62 15.80 -3.73
C PRO A 382 -2.91 15.29 -4.99
N TRP A 383 -3.46 15.58 -6.17
CA TRP A 383 -2.88 15.19 -7.47
C TRP A 383 -1.42 15.63 -7.63
N ARG A 384 -1.00 16.72 -6.99
CA ARG A 384 0.39 17.20 -7.02
C ARG A 384 1.38 16.16 -6.48
N TYR A 385 0.93 15.22 -5.65
CA TYR A 385 1.74 14.13 -5.11
C TYR A 385 1.71 12.86 -5.98
N ALA A 386 1.04 12.90 -7.13
CA ALA A 386 1.04 11.85 -8.14
C ALA A 386 2.34 11.84 -8.98
N VAL A 387 3.47 12.18 -8.35
CA VAL A 387 4.79 12.24 -8.96
C VAL A 387 5.77 11.63 -7.97
N ILE A 388 6.70 10.79 -8.46
CA ILE A 388 7.64 10.04 -7.61
C ILE A 388 8.52 11.00 -6.80
N GLN A 389 9.01 12.06 -7.41
CA GLN A 389 9.92 13.01 -6.77
C GLN A 389 9.75 14.43 -7.34
N SER A 390 9.91 15.42 -6.47
CA SER A 390 10.03 16.85 -6.81
C SER A 390 11.06 17.52 -5.91
N GLU A 391 11.34 18.80 -6.14
CA GLU A 391 12.20 19.60 -5.25
C GLU A 391 11.59 19.84 -3.86
N ALA A 392 10.27 19.67 -3.70
CA ALA A 392 9.54 19.98 -2.47
C ALA A 392 9.15 18.75 -1.63
N PHE A 393 9.11 17.57 -2.25
CA PHE A 393 8.74 16.32 -1.59
C PHE A 393 9.20 15.12 -2.42
N ILE A 394 9.31 13.97 -1.75
CA ILE A 394 9.47 12.66 -2.37
C ILE A 394 8.22 11.85 -2.05
N SER A 395 7.57 11.32 -3.06
CA SER A 395 6.48 10.35 -2.89
C SER A 395 7.02 8.94 -3.17
N ASP A 396 6.21 8.07 -3.75
CA ASP A 396 6.62 6.79 -4.29
C ASP A 396 5.75 6.46 -5.51
N GLY A 397 6.20 5.50 -6.33
CA GLY A 397 5.46 5.15 -7.53
C GLY A 397 4.10 4.49 -7.26
N MET A 398 3.95 3.83 -6.11
CA MET A 398 2.69 3.25 -5.67
C MET A 398 1.66 4.33 -5.29
N SER A 399 2.12 5.49 -4.81
CA SER A 399 1.32 6.69 -4.55
C SER A 399 0.82 7.30 -5.85
N ALA A 400 1.60 7.20 -6.94
CA ALA A 400 1.16 7.63 -8.25
C ALA A 400 -0.01 6.79 -8.78
N VAL A 401 -0.10 5.50 -8.45
CA VAL A 401 -1.20 4.60 -8.87
C VAL A 401 -2.56 5.20 -8.51
N TYR A 402 -2.73 5.70 -7.28
CA TYR A 402 -3.98 6.34 -6.86
C TYR A 402 -4.00 7.84 -7.13
N GLY A 403 -2.87 8.53 -6.95
CA GLY A 403 -2.77 9.97 -7.15
C GLY A 403 -3.11 10.41 -8.57
N LEU A 404 -2.65 9.66 -9.58
CA LEU A 404 -2.84 10.01 -11.01
C LEU A 404 -4.31 9.99 -11.41
N ILE A 405 -5.09 9.09 -10.82
CA ILE A 405 -6.53 8.96 -11.08
C ILE A 405 -7.40 9.65 -10.02
N GLY A 406 -6.79 10.46 -9.15
CA GLY A 406 -7.50 11.23 -8.11
C GLY A 406 -8.22 10.36 -7.08
N LEU A 407 -7.69 9.16 -6.80
CA LEU A 407 -8.22 8.26 -5.78
C LEU A 407 -7.58 8.50 -4.43
N ALA A 408 -8.40 8.51 -3.38
CA ALA A 408 -7.89 8.31 -2.03
C ALA A 408 -7.42 6.86 -1.87
N PRO A 409 -6.32 6.60 -1.15
CA PRO A 409 -5.79 5.27 -0.94
C PRO A 409 -6.68 4.42 -0.04
N GLU A 410 -7.52 5.03 0.80
CA GLU A 410 -8.49 4.34 1.64
C GLU A 410 -9.94 4.52 1.18
N THR A 411 -10.79 3.63 1.71
CA THR A 411 -12.24 3.77 1.57
C THR A 411 -12.74 4.99 2.33
N THR A 412 -13.77 5.67 1.82
CA THR A 412 -14.35 6.86 2.45
C THR A 412 -14.91 6.56 3.84
N VAL A 413 -15.39 5.34 4.07
CA VAL A 413 -15.87 4.89 5.39
C VAL A 413 -14.72 4.82 6.38
N VAL A 414 -13.64 4.09 6.04
CA VAL A 414 -12.47 3.97 6.92
C VAL A 414 -11.85 5.34 7.15
N ALA A 415 -11.67 6.13 6.10
CA ALA A 415 -11.16 7.49 6.21
C ALA A 415 -12.03 8.36 7.14
N ALA A 416 -13.34 8.42 6.96
CA ALA A 416 -14.19 9.26 7.82
C ALA A 416 -14.16 8.80 9.29
N LEU A 417 -14.30 7.49 9.52
CA LEU A 417 -14.32 6.93 10.88
C LEU A 417 -12.96 7.01 11.56
N SER A 418 -11.84 6.87 10.83
CA SER A 418 -10.50 6.92 11.41
C SER A 418 -10.12 8.31 11.88
N ALA A 419 -10.54 9.38 11.17
CA ALA A 419 -10.32 10.76 11.63
C ALA A 419 -10.93 10.99 13.02
N LEU A 420 -12.19 10.56 13.19
CA LEU A 420 -12.87 10.61 14.48
C LEU A 420 -12.23 9.66 15.49
N GLY A 421 -11.82 8.47 15.05
CA GLY A 421 -11.25 7.44 15.88
C GLY A 421 -9.90 7.84 16.46
N ILE A 422 -9.07 8.58 15.74
CA ILE A 422 -7.81 9.14 16.25
C ILE A 422 -8.11 10.11 17.39
N VAL A 423 -9.04 11.04 17.19
CA VAL A 423 -9.43 12.02 18.23
C VAL A 423 -10.03 11.31 19.44
N TYR A 424 -10.91 10.33 19.21
CA TYR A 424 -11.53 9.53 20.25
C TYR A 424 -10.52 8.67 21.03
N ALA A 425 -9.56 8.04 20.34
CA ALA A 425 -8.50 7.28 20.98
C ALA A 425 -7.57 8.19 21.79
N ALA A 426 -7.19 9.35 21.26
CA ALA A 426 -6.40 10.34 21.99
C ALA A 426 -7.15 10.83 23.23
N TRP A 427 -8.44 11.13 23.11
CA TRP A 427 -9.28 11.51 24.23
C TRP A 427 -9.42 10.38 25.27
N ARG A 428 -9.60 9.12 24.85
CA ARG A 428 -9.61 7.96 25.76
C ARG A 428 -8.29 7.82 26.51
N ALA A 429 -7.17 8.00 25.81
CA ALA A 429 -5.85 7.97 26.40
C ALA A 429 -5.69 9.07 27.46
N LEU A 430 -6.13 10.31 27.18
CA LEU A 430 -5.98 11.45 28.08
C LEU A 430 -6.97 11.45 29.26
N ARG A 431 -8.23 11.04 29.05
CA ARG A 431 -9.30 11.14 30.06
C ARG A 431 -9.55 9.86 30.84
N ARG A 432 -9.19 8.69 30.30
CA ARG A 432 -9.56 7.38 30.85
C ARG A 432 -8.38 6.42 31.03
N GLN A 433 -7.16 6.95 31.06
CA GLN A 433 -5.93 6.19 31.32
C GLN A 433 -5.74 4.96 30.40
N ASP A 434 -6.31 4.99 29.19
CA ASP A 434 -6.26 3.86 28.25
C ASP A 434 -4.90 3.80 27.54
N ALA A 435 -4.00 3.02 28.12
CA ALA A 435 -2.64 2.85 27.66
C ALA A 435 -2.54 2.35 26.20
N ALA A 436 -3.42 1.43 25.80
CA ALA A 436 -3.39 0.87 24.44
C ALA A 436 -3.78 1.93 23.40
N CYS A 437 -4.83 2.72 23.67
CA CYS A 437 -5.20 3.85 22.81
C CYS A 437 -4.06 4.88 22.73
N GLY A 438 -3.40 5.18 23.86
CA GLY A 438 -2.26 6.10 23.90
C GLY A 438 -1.10 5.65 23.03
N LEU A 439 -0.70 4.37 23.12
CA LEU A 439 0.37 3.81 22.30
C LEU A 439 0.03 3.82 20.80
N LEU A 440 -1.20 3.50 20.42
CA LEU A 440 -1.62 3.51 19.01
C LEU A 440 -1.59 4.91 18.41
N VAL A 441 -2.03 5.93 19.17
CA VAL A 441 -1.93 7.34 18.76
C VAL A 441 -0.46 7.75 18.62
N LEU A 442 0.40 7.35 19.56
CA LEU A 442 1.84 7.60 19.45
C LEU A 442 2.47 6.90 18.24
N CYS A 443 2.03 5.69 17.88
CA CYS A 443 2.50 5.01 16.68
C CYS A 443 2.11 5.77 15.41
N PHE A 444 0.85 6.21 15.32
CA PHE A 444 0.38 7.04 14.22
C PHE A 444 1.19 8.33 14.09
N LEU A 445 1.35 9.06 15.20
CA LEU A 445 2.08 10.32 15.24
C LEU A 445 3.58 10.13 14.96
N ALA A 446 4.22 9.13 15.55
CA ALA A 446 5.64 8.86 15.33
C ALA A 446 5.92 8.60 13.85
N LEU A 447 5.08 7.82 13.16
CA LEU A 447 5.27 7.58 11.74
C LEU A 447 5.10 8.86 10.91
N VAL A 448 4.02 9.62 11.15
CA VAL A 448 3.74 10.89 10.45
C VAL A 448 4.85 11.92 10.68
N LEU A 449 5.33 12.06 11.91
CA LEU A 449 6.34 13.06 12.29
C LEU A 449 7.76 12.70 11.88
N THR A 450 8.08 11.41 11.70
CA THR A 450 9.43 10.99 11.32
C THR A 450 9.57 10.81 9.82
N VAL A 451 8.59 10.14 9.20
CA VAL A 451 8.69 9.77 7.78
C VAL A 451 7.86 10.67 6.87
N GLY A 452 6.82 11.33 7.41
CA GLY A 452 5.99 12.28 6.65
C GLY A 452 6.71 13.60 6.32
N VAL A 453 7.84 13.88 6.97
CA VAL A 453 8.69 15.06 6.70
C VAL A 453 9.14 15.10 5.23
N ALA A 454 9.49 13.93 4.67
CA ALA A 454 9.89 13.80 3.26
C ALA A 454 8.74 14.03 2.27
N GLY A 455 7.49 14.04 2.74
CA GLY A 455 6.29 14.11 1.91
C GLY A 455 5.40 12.87 2.00
N PRO A 456 4.14 12.95 1.52
CA PRO A 456 3.20 11.85 1.55
C PRO A 456 3.67 10.74 0.61
N SER A 457 3.75 9.54 1.18
CA SER A 457 4.19 8.31 0.52
C SER A 457 3.37 7.16 1.09
N LEU A 458 2.61 6.49 0.24
CA LEU A 458 1.83 5.31 0.60
C LEU A 458 2.73 4.19 1.11
N THR A 459 3.92 4.02 0.54
CA THR A 459 4.84 2.94 0.95
C THR A 459 5.34 3.20 2.36
N ARG A 460 5.74 4.45 2.62
CA ARG A 460 6.31 4.84 3.91
C ARG A 460 5.28 4.88 5.03
N MET A 461 4.01 5.12 4.70
CA MET A 461 2.92 5.27 5.67
C MET A 461 2.08 4.02 5.84
N LEU A 462 2.39 2.94 5.11
CA LEU A 462 1.70 1.66 5.14
C LEU A 462 1.54 1.08 6.56
N VAL A 463 2.52 1.32 7.45
CA VAL A 463 2.49 0.86 8.84
C VAL A 463 1.29 1.44 9.62
N ASN A 464 0.74 2.58 9.20
CA ASN A 464 -0.43 3.20 9.84
C ASN A 464 -1.77 2.62 9.41
N VAL A 465 -1.84 1.85 8.32
CA VAL A 465 -3.12 1.36 7.78
C VAL A 465 -3.89 0.50 8.80
N PRO A 466 -3.28 -0.49 9.50
CA PRO A 466 -3.99 -1.23 10.55
C PRO A 466 -4.51 -0.35 11.69
N TRP A 467 -3.78 0.71 12.05
CA TRP A 467 -4.20 1.65 13.11
C TRP A 467 -5.40 2.48 12.67
N LEU A 468 -5.41 2.94 11.41
CA LEU A 468 -6.54 3.67 10.84
C LEU A 468 -7.81 2.81 10.83
N CYS A 469 -7.71 1.55 10.41
CA CYS A 469 -8.83 0.60 10.48
C CYS A 469 -9.31 0.38 11.92
N LEU A 470 -8.38 0.26 12.87
CA LEU A 470 -8.69 0.08 14.29
C LEU A 470 -9.37 1.33 14.90
N PHE A 471 -8.88 2.53 14.59
CA PHE A 471 -9.51 3.79 14.97
C PHE A 471 -10.92 3.90 14.42
N GLY A 472 -11.12 3.54 13.15
CA GLY A 472 -12.45 3.51 12.54
C GLY A 472 -13.38 2.51 13.23
N ALA A 473 -12.87 1.32 13.58
CA ALA A 473 -13.62 0.29 14.29
C ALA A 473 -14.02 0.70 15.72
N LEU A 474 -13.18 1.44 16.44
CA LEU A 474 -13.50 1.98 17.76
C LEU A 474 -14.71 2.92 17.71
N ILE A 475 -14.78 3.79 16.69
CA ILE A 475 -15.93 4.67 16.49
C ILE A 475 -17.16 3.89 16.05
N ALA A 476 -17.02 2.97 15.09
CA ALA A 476 -18.14 2.15 14.64
C ALA A 476 -18.79 1.38 15.79
N ARG A 477 -17.97 0.80 16.68
CA ARG A 477 -18.45 0.17 17.92
C ARG A 477 -19.17 1.18 18.82
N ARG A 478 -18.59 2.36 19.03
CA ARG A 478 -19.20 3.37 19.91
C ARG A 478 -20.56 3.81 19.39
N LEU A 479 -20.67 4.06 18.09
CA LEU A 479 -21.94 4.39 17.43
C LEU A 479 -22.98 3.28 17.62
N LEU A 480 -22.56 2.01 17.50
CA LEU A 480 -23.43 0.87 17.72
C LEU A 480 -23.96 0.82 19.17
N GLU A 481 -23.08 1.02 20.16
CA GLU A 481 -23.45 1.08 21.58
C GLU A 481 -24.41 2.25 21.87
N ASP A 482 -24.13 3.43 21.30
CA ASP A 482 -24.95 4.63 21.48
C ASP A 482 -26.37 4.46 20.93
N VAL A 483 -26.51 3.82 19.76
CA VAL A 483 -27.81 3.50 19.14
C VAL A 483 -28.53 2.40 19.91
N ALA A 484 -27.83 1.32 20.28
CA ALA A 484 -28.40 0.22 21.05
C ALA A 484 -29.01 0.70 22.38
N ALA A 485 -28.41 1.72 23.01
CA ALA A 485 -28.90 2.31 24.25
C ALA A 485 -30.21 3.12 24.14
N LEU A 486 -30.75 3.38 22.94
CA LEU A 486 -31.98 4.18 22.80
C LEU A 486 -33.27 3.43 23.20
N ARG A 487 -33.49 2.18 22.73
CA ARG A 487 -34.66 1.31 23.05
C ARG A 487 -34.42 -0.20 22.71
N PRO A 488 -33.76 -0.99 23.59
CA PRO A 488 -33.59 -2.43 23.39
C PRO A 488 -34.95 -3.17 23.36
N PRO A 489 -35.17 -4.24 22.56
CA PRO A 489 -34.22 -4.96 21.69
C PRO A 489 -34.20 -4.49 20.22
N LEU A 490 -35.12 -3.62 19.80
CA LEU A 490 -35.25 -3.14 18.41
C LEU A 490 -34.00 -2.36 17.96
N THR A 491 -33.37 -1.63 18.89
CA THR A 491 -32.22 -0.75 18.59
C THR A 491 -30.90 -1.48 18.37
N VAL A 492 -30.75 -2.73 18.81
CA VAL A 492 -29.58 -3.56 18.47
C VAL A 492 -29.60 -3.92 16.98
N TRP A 493 -30.78 -4.28 16.47
CA TRP A 493 -30.99 -4.54 15.05
C TRP A 493 -30.81 -3.28 14.21
N LEU A 494 -31.32 -2.13 14.65
CA LEU A 494 -31.11 -0.84 13.96
C LEU A 494 -29.64 -0.42 13.95
N GLY A 495 -28.91 -0.66 15.05
CA GLY A 495 -27.47 -0.41 15.10
C GLY A 495 -26.68 -1.33 14.16
N ALA A 496 -27.01 -2.62 14.10
CA ALA A 496 -26.44 -3.55 13.12
C ALA A 496 -26.79 -3.12 11.69
N LEU A 497 -28.00 -2.60 11.47
CA LEU A 497 -28.46 -2.04 10.20
C LEU A 497 -27.76 -0.72 9.82
N LEU A 498 -27.05 -0.06 10.74
CA LEU A 498 -26.21 1.11 10.44
C LEU A 498 -24.76 0.71 10.12
N VAL A 499 -24.19 -0.22 10.88
CA VAL A 499 -22.78 -0.64 10.69
C VAL A 499 -22.63 -1.59 9.50
N ALA A 500 -23.56 -2.52 9.29
CA ALA A 500 -23.45 -3.50 8.20
C ALA A 500 -23.43 -2.85 6.80
N PRO A 501 -24.28 -1.85 6.48
CA PRO A 501 -24.19 -1.14 5.20
C PRO A 501 -22.88 -0.35 5.04
N LEU A 502 -22.31 0.20 6.12
CA LEU A 502 -21.02 0.88 6.07
C LEU A 502 -19.88 -0.10 5.75
N VAL A 503 -19.89 -1.28 6.37
CA VAL A 503 -18.92 -2.35 6.07
C VAL A 503 -19.10 -2.85 4.64
N ALA A 504 -20.35 -3.11 4.22
CA ALA A 504 -20.65 -3.54 2.84
C ALA A 504 -20.24 -2.47 1.80
N TRP A 505 -20.48 -1.19 2.09
CA TRP A 505 -20.05 -0.09 1.25
C TRP A 505 -18.53 0.03 1.20
N SER A 506 -17.84 -0.09 2.35
CA SER A 506 -16.38 -0.12 2.40
C SER A 506 -15.83 -1.28 1.56
N ALA A 507 -16.44 -2.46 1.62
CA ALA A 507 -16.06 -3.60 0.77
C ALA A 507 -16.29 -3.33 -0.72
N ALA A 508 -17.47 -2.82 -1.10
CA ALA A 508 -17.80 -2.49 -2.48
C ALA A 508 -16.87 -1.41 -3.07
N GLN A 509 -16.58 -0.37 -2.28
CA GLN A 509 -15.65 0.69 -2.66
C GLN A 509 -14.21 0.20 -2.68
N GLY A 510 -13.83 -0.66 -1.74
CA GLY A 510 -12.51 -1.30 -1.69
C GLY A 510 -12.23 -2.06 -2.99
N TYR A 511 -13.18 -2.92 -3.35
CA TYR A 511 -13.16 -3.67 -4.61
C TYR A 511 -13.14 -2.74 -5.84
N SER A 512 -14.04 -1.75 -5.88
CA SER A 512 -14.15 -0.81 -7.00
C SER A 512 -12.87 0.00 -7.20
N ASN A 513 -12.34 0.60 -6.12
CA ASN A 513 -11.16 1.45 -6.18
C ASN A 513 -9.92 0.68 -6.67
N TYR A 514 -9.68 -0.52 -6.13
CA TYR A 514 -8.51 -1.29 -6.51
C TYR A 514 -8.68 -2.04 -7.83
N PHE A 515 -9.74 -2.85 -8.01
CA PHE A 515 -9.86 -3.73 -9.17
C PHE A 515 -10.47 -3.05 -10.40
N LEU A 516 -11.46 -2.16 -10.21
CA LEU A 516 -12.22 -1.60 -11.33
C LEU A 516 -11.67 -0.25 -11.79
N ARG A 517 -11.24 0.59 -10.85
CA ARG A 517 -10.76 1.94 -11.15
C ARG A 517 -9.26 1.96 -11.35
N ALA A 518 -8.47 1.56 -10.36
CA ALA A 518 -7.01 1.49 -10.51
C ALA A 518 -6.61 0.37 -11.46
N GLY A 519 -7.06 -0.87 -11.22
CA GLY A 519 -6.65 -2.06 -11.97
C GLY A 519 -7.01 -2.07 -13.45
N LYS A 520 -7.98 -1.26 -13.90
CA LYS A 520 -8.32 -1.07 -15.32
C LYS A 520 -7.86 0.27 -15.89
N SER A 521 -7.32 1.16 -15.07
CA SER A 521 -6.82 2.45 -15.54
C SER A 521 -5.44 2.27 -16.11
N GLU A 522 -5.28 2.63 -17.39
CA GLU A 522 -3.98 2.66 -18.03
C GLU A 522 -3.01 3.59 -17.27
N GLN A 523 -3.47 4.79 -16.92
CA GLN A 523 -2.68 5.78 -16.20
C GLN A 523 -2.21 5.29 -14.82
N ALA A 524 -3.07 4.59 -14.07
CA ALA A 524 -2.69 4.01 -12.79
C ALA A 524 -1.73 2.82 -12.95
N MET A 525 -1.98 1.96 -13.95
CA MET A 525 -1.18 0.77 -14.21
C MET A 525 0.12 1.07 -14.95
N GLN A 526 0.32 2.29 -15.46
CA GLN A 526 1.60 2.74 -16.00
C GLN A 526 2.74 2.51 -15.01
N HIS A 527 2.52 2.56 -13.69
CA HIS A 527 3.55 2.28 -12.68
C HIS A 527 4.08 0.83 -12.71
N PHE A 528 3.31 -0.13 -13.24
CA PHE A 528 3.70 -1.55 -13.32
C PHE A 528 4.40 -1.95 -14.61
N GLY A 529 4.55 -1.04 -15.56
CA GLY A 529 5.63 -1.16 -16.57
C GLY A 529 5.26 -2.10 -17.66
N ALA A 530 4.00 -2.00 -18.06
CA ALA A 530 3.42 -2.69 -19.18
C ALA A 530 4.37 -2.73 -20.41
N PRO A 531 4.88 -1.60 -20.93
CA PRO A 531 5.79 -1.63 -22.08
C PRO A 531 7.08 -2.42 -21.82
N GLN A 532 7.79 -2.11 -20.74
CA GLN A 532 9.05 -2.77 -20.40
C GLN A 532 8.87 -4.26 -20.08
N THR A 533 7.73 -4.63 -19.51
CA THR A 533 7.40 -6.03 -19.24
C THR A 533 7.27 -6.81 -20.55
N ILE A 534 6.53 -6.28 -21.52
CA ILE A 534 6.36 -6.93 -22.83
C ILE A 534 7.68 -6.97 -23.56
N MET A 535 8.41 -5.86 -23.61
CA MET A 535 9.71 -5.79 -24.26
C MET A 535 10.68 -6.83 -23.69
N GLY A 536 10.77 -6.94 -22.35
CA GLY A 536 11.63 -7.93 -21.70
C GLY A 536 11.23 -9.38 -22.01
N MET A 537 9.93 -9.68 -21.97
CA MET A 537 9.42 -11.00 -22.33
C MET A 537 9.59 -11.32 -23.82
N PHE A 538 9.45 -10.33 -24.70
CA PHE A 538 9.70 -10.45 -26.13
C PHE A 538 11.17 -10.75 -26.42
N VAL A 539 12.10 -10.00 -25.81
CA VAL A 539 13.54 -10.27 -25.99
C VAL A 539 13.91 -11.67 -25.53
N ARG A 540 13.22 -12.21 -24.52
CA ARG A 540 13.41 -13.59 -24.06
C ARG A 540 13.00 -14.65 -25.10
N THR A 541 12.11 -14.33 -26.05
CA THR A 541 11.74 -15.26 -27.14
C THR A 541 12.70 -15.23 -28.32
N LEU A 542 13.54 -14.20 -28.42
CA LEU A 542 14.56 -14.10 -29.49
C LEU A 542 15.67 -15.13 -29.27
N PRO A 543 16.30 -15.65 -30.35
CA PRO A 543 17.41 -16.61 -30.27
C PRO A 543 18.49 -16.16 -29.29
N SER A 544 19.04 -17.08 -28.49
CA SER A 544 19.93 -16.76 -27.37
C SER A 544 21.25 -16.13 -27.78
N ASP A 545 21.68 -16.32 -29.03
CA ASP A 545 22.90 -15.80 -29.66
C ASP A 545 22.69 -14.47 -30.41
N ARG A 546 21.45 -14.11 -30.75
CA ARG A 546 21.09 -12.85 -31.43
C ARG A 546 21.61 -11.61 -30.68
N VAL A 547 22.34 -10.73 -31.36
CA VAL A 547 22.70 -9.41 -30.83
C VAL A 547 21.44 -8.54 -30.75
N VAL A 548 21.13 -8.00 -29.57
CA VAL A 548 19.91 -7.21 -29.35
C VAL A 548 20.24 -5.88 -28.69
N TYR A 549 19.67 -4.79 -29.20
CA TYR A 549 19.69 -3.48 -28.55
C TYR A 549 18.28 -3.10 -28.12
N VAL A 550 18.07 -2.91 -26.83
CA VAL A 550 16.77 -2.53 -26.26
C VAL A 550 16.82 -1.05 -25.90
N LEU A 551 16.15 -0.22 -26.69
CA LEU A 551 16.04 1.21 -26.46
C LEU A 551 14.85 1.48 -25.53
N HIS A 552 15.10 1.99 -24.33
CA HIS A 552 14.09 2.11 -23.28
C HIS A 552 14.19 3.44 -22.51
N THR A 553 13.05 3.96 -22.10
CA THR A 553 12.95 5.23 -21.36
C THR A 553 13.13 5.06 -19.85
N LEU A 554 12.49 4.05 -19.26
CA LEU A 554 12.42 3.83 -17.83
C LEU A 554 12.61 2.34 -17.50
N ARG A 555 12.74 2.04 -16.20
CA ARG A 555 12.65 0.68 -15.60
C ARG A 555 13.61 -0.36 -16.16
N VAL A 556 14.88 0.03 -16.20
CA VAL A 556 15.98 -0.83 -16.62
C VAL A 556 16.03 -2.14 -15.82
N ASP A 557 15.68 -2.13 -14.53
CA ASP A 557 15.76 -3.32 -13.69
C ASP A 557 14.64 -4.33 -14.04
N THR A 558 13.45 -3.85 -14.43
CA THR A 558 12.39 -4.69 -15.02
C THR A 558 12.90 -5.43 -16.24
N LEU A 559 13.56 -4.72 -17.18
CA LEU A 559 14.14 -5.33 -18.38
C LEU A 559 15.23 -6.34 -18.02
N ARG A 560 16.20 -5.95 -17.17
CA ARG A 560 17.29 -6.84 -16.72
C ARG A 560 16.78 -8.14 -16.13
N TYR A 561 15.77 -8.06 -15.26
CA TYR A 561 15.20 -9.24 -14.63
C TYR A 561 14.51 -10.17 -15.64
N LEU A 562 13.64 -9.62 -16.48
CA LEU A 562 12.82 -10.42 -17.39
C LEU A 562 13.64 -11.05 -18.53
N ILE A 563 14.61 -10.29 -19.07
CA ILE A 563 15.54 -10.76 -20.12
C ILE A 563 16.46 -11.85 -19.58
N GLY A 564 16.87 -11.75 -18.30
CA GLY A 564 17.83 -12.65 -17.69
C GLY A 564 19.27 -12.38 -18.14
N ASN A 565 20.18 -13.31 -17.83
CA ASN A 565 21.59 -13.15 -18.15
C ASN A 565 21.86 -13.39 -19.64
N ARG A 566 21.83 -12.32 -20.43
CA ARG A 566 22.11 -12.33 -21.87
C ARG A 566 23.21 -11.30 -22.22
N PRO A 567 24.48 -11.71 -22.37
CA PRO A 567 25.59 -10.79 -22.60
C PRO A 567 25.53 -10.09 -23.96
N ASN A 568 24.77 -10.64 -24.91
CA ASN A 568 24.52 -10.08 -26.23
C ASN A 568 23.34 -9.09 -26.28
N VAL A 569 22.73 -8.76 -25.14
CA VAL A 569 21.64 -7.79 -25.04
C VAL A 569 22.17 -6.50 -24.41
N SER A 570 22.07 -5.39 -25.13
CA SER A 570 22.44 -4.07 -24.66
C SER A 570 21.19 -3.25 -24.32
N LEU A 571 21.10 -2.73 -23.10
CA LEU A 571 20.02 -1.83 -22.68
C LEU A 571 20.50 -0.38 -22.85
N VAL A 572 19.79 0.38 -23.69
CA VAL A 572 20.20 1.71 -24.13
C VAL A 572 19.13 2.73 -23.76
N SER A 573 19.43 3.62 -22.83
CA SER A 573 18.50 4.69 -22.43
C SER A 573 18.72 6.00 -23.19
N ASP A 574 19.94 6.24 -23.64
CA ASP A 574 20.31 7.41 -24.43
C ASP A 574 20.70 6.96 -25.85
N PRO A 575 19.85 7.22 -26.86
CA PRO A 575 20.10 6.76 -28.22
C PRO A 575 21.33 7.42 -28.87
N SER A 576 21.82 8.54 -28.33
CA SER A 576 23.03 9.20 -28.85
C SER A 576 24.30 8.40 -28.59
N THR A 577 24.25 7.47 -27.63
CA THR A 577 25.38 6.57 -27.31
C THR A 577 25.49 5.38 -28.26
N LEU A 578 24.51 5.20 -29.15
CA LEU A 578 24.43 4.06 -30.05
C LEU A 578 25.24 4.31 -31.33
N ASP A 579 26.26 3.49 -31.58
CA ASP A 579 26.98 3.47 -32.86
C ASP A 579 26.16 2.72 -33.93
N LEU A 580 25.21 3.44 -34.53
CA LEU A 580 24.32 2.91 -35.57
C LEU A 580 25.08 2.41 -36.79
N ASP A 581 26.11 3.14 -37.24
CA ASP A 581 26.92 2.75 -38.39
C ASP A 581 27.72 1.47 -38.11
N GLY A 582 28.26 1.34 -36.90
CA GLY A 582 28.90 0.12 -36.43
C GLY A 582 27.95 -1.07 -36.42
N ILE A 583 26.73 -0.90 -35.87
CA ILE A 583 25.70 -1.94 -35.82
C ILE A 583 25.31 -2.40 -37.24
N ILE A 584 25.12 -1.47 -38.19
CA ILE A 584 24.77 -1.80 -39.59
C ILE A 584 25.88 -2.62 -40.28
N LYS A 585 27.15 -2.34 -39.94
CA LYS A 585 28.32 -3.01 -40.50
C LYS A 585 28.67 -4.33 -39.80
N MET A 586 28.01 -4.69 -38.70
CA MET A 586 28.26 -5.95 -38.02
C MET A 586 28.03 -7.14 -38.96
N PRO A 587 28.88 -8.18 -38.91
CA PRO A 587 28.71 -9.38 -39.72
C PRO A 587 27.55 -10.25 -39.22
N THR A 588 27.10 -10.05 -37.98
CA THR A 588 26.00 -10.80 -37.39
C THR A 588 24.68 -10.05 -37.50
N SER A 589 23.59 -10.79 -37.61
CA SER A 589 22.26 -10.19 -37.55
C SER A 589 22.01 -9.52 -36.18
N ALA A 590 21.39 -8.35 -36.19
CA ALA A 590 21.10 -7.58 -34.97
C ALA A 590 19.63 -7.16 -34.94
N THR A 591 19.01 -7.20 -33.76
CA THR A 591 17.61 -6.77 -33.56
C THR A 591 17.57 -5.59 -32.60
N LEU A 592 16.98 -4.48 -33.04
CA LEU A 592 16.71 -3.33 -32.19
C LEU A 592 15.25 -3.41 -31.72
N VAL A 593 15.04 -3.41 -30.40
CA VAL A 593 13.73 -3.35 -29.75
C VAL A 593 13.57 -1.93 -29.22
N ILE A 594 12.73 -1.14 -29.87
CA ILE A 594 12.67 0.31 -29.70
C ILE A 594 11.34 0.68 -29.05
N GLU A 595 11.38 1.10 -27.78
CA GLU A 595 10.17 1.56 -27.08
C GLU A 595 9.45 2.66 -27.88
N TYR A 596 8.12 2.62 -27.91
CA TYR A 596 7.33 3.66 -28.56
C TYR A 596 7.36 4.96 -27.75
N ALA A 597 8.46 5.70 -27.87
CA ALA A 597 8.70 6.94 -27.15
C ALA A 597 9.40 7.99 -28.03
N ARG A 598 9.09 9.27 -27.78
CA ARG A 598 9.65 10.41 -28.54
C ARG A 598 11.18 10.40 -28.66
N PRO A 599 11.97 10.08 -27.61
CA PRO A 599 13.43 10.08 -27.72
C PRO A 599 13.98 9.15 -28.80
N PHE A 600 13.25 8.10 -29.18
CA PHE A 600 13.74 7.07 -30.11
C PHE A 600 13.16 7.19 -31.53
N ALA A 601 12.29 8.18 -31.77
CA ALA A 601 11.63 8.38 -33.07
C ALA A 601 12.66 8.63 -34.20
N GLU A 602 13.66 9.48 -33.95
CA GLU A 602 14.71 9.78 -34.93
C GLU A 602 15.61 8.57 -35.20
N THR A 603 15.93 7.78 -34.18
CA THR A 603 16.68 6.54 -34.34
C THR A 603 15.96 5.57 -35.26
N LEU A 604 14.65 5.37 -35.07
CA LEU A 604 13.84 4.52 -35.93
C LEU A 604 13.77 5.05 -37.37
N ARG A 605 13.53 6.36 -37.56
CA ARG A 605 13.53 6.98 -38.90
C ARG A 605 14.86 6.79 -39.61
N TYR A 606 15.97 7.02 -38.90
CA TYR A 606 17.30 6.85 -39.45
C TYR A 606 17.53 5.42 -39.96
N LEU A 607 17.16 4.42 -39.15
CA LEU A 607 17.29 3.01 -39.53
C LEU A 607 16.48 2.67 -40.79
N ILE A 608 15.21 3.07 -40.83
CA ILE A 608 14.32 2.83 -41.99
C ILE A 608 14.88 3.48 -43.26
N MET A 609 15.37 4.73 -43.17
CA MET A 609 15.91 5.44 -44.33
C MET A 609 17.27 4.90 -44.79
N ARG A 610 18.15 4.53 -43.85
CA ARG A 610 19.53 4.16 -44.16
C ARG A 610 19.69 2.70 -44.56
N TYR A 611 18.79 1.83 -44.09
CA TYR A 611 18.83 0.40 -44.36
C TYR A 611 17.45 -0.14 -44.77
N PRO A 612 16.99 0.09 -46.00
CA PRO A 612 15.63 -0.27 -46.43
C PRO A 612 15.35 -1.78 -46.46
N LEU A 613 16.39 -2.63 -46.40
CA LEU A 613 16.27 -4.09 -46.28
C LEU A 613 15.98 -4.58 -44.85
N GLY A 614 15.96 -3.67 -43.86
CA GLY A 614 15.72 -4.02 -42.47
C GLY A 614 14.25 -4.38 -42.22
N ASP A 615 14.03 -5.41 -41.39
CA ASP A 615 12.70 -5.88 -41.03
C ASP A 615 12.13 -5.05 -39.88
N ALA A 616 11.28 -4.08 -40.23
CA ALA A 616 10.59 -3.23 -39.27
C ALA A 616 9.19 -3.76 -38.97
N THR A 617 8.91 -4.08 -37.71
CA THR A 617 7.59 -4.54 -37.25
C THR A 617 7.09 -3.70 -36.09
N GLN A 618 5.80 -3.39 -36.07
CA GLN A 618 5.14 -2.74 -34.95
C GLN A 618 4.56 -3.79 -34.01
N ILE A 619 4.76 -3.63 -32.70
CA ILE A 619 4.20 -4.55 -31.71
C ILE A 619 3.19 -3.79 -30.85
N ALA A 620 1.96 -4.27 -30.86
CA ALA A 620 0.90 -3.91 -29.93
C ALA A 620 0.58 -5.11 -29.02
N ASP A 621 -0.07 -4.87 -27.88
CA ASP A 621 -0.55 -5.93 -27.00
C ASP A 621 -2.04 -5.75 -26.77
N ALA A 622 -2.81 -6.73 -27.25
CA ALA A 622 -4.27 -6.77 -27.15
C ALA A 622 -4.78 -6.74 -25.69
N ARG A 623 -3.92 -6.99 -24.69
CA ARG A 623 -4.25 -6.88 -23.26
C ARG A 623 -4.38 -5.43 -22.79
N LEU A 624 -3.72 -4.49 -23.47
CA LEU A 624 -3.79 -3.06 -23.16
C LEU A 624 -4.76 -2.39 -24.13
N ASP A 625 -4.42 -2.44 -25.41
CA ASP A 625 -5.19 -1.92 -26.53
C ASP A 625 -4.54 -2.46 -27.82
N PRO A 626 -5.26 -3.25 -28.65
CA PRO A 626 -4.71 -3.82 -29.88
C PRO A 626 -4.26 -2.76 -30.90
N ASP A 627 -4.80 -1.54 -30.83
CA ASP A 627 -4.46 -0.44 -31.74
C ASP A 627 -3.28 0.40 -31.20
N LYS A 628 -2.86 0.16 -29.96
CA LYS A 628 -1.79 0.92 -29.32
C LYS A 628 -0.44 0.25 -29.50
N ILE A 629 0.42 0.91 -30.26
CA ILE A 629 1.82 0.52 -30.42
C ILE A 629 2.57 0.66 -29.09
N ILE A 630 3.33 -0.37 -28.72
CA ILE A 630 4.08 -0.46 -27.48
C ILE A 630 5.57 -0.29 -27.75
N PHE A 631 6.07 -0.99 -28.75
CA PHE A 631 7.43 -0.87 -29.23
C PHE A 631 7.51 -1.30 -30.69
N TYR A 632 8.60 -0.90 -31.35
CA TYR A 632 8.98 -1.37 -32.67
C TYR A 632 10.10 -2.37 -32.55
N THR A 633 10.15 -3.32 -33.48
CA THR A 633 11.35 -4.10 -33.73
C THR A 633 11.92 -3.73 -35.06
N TYR A 634 13.24 -3.64 -35.13
CA TYR A 634 13.96 -3.41 -36.36
C TYR A 634 15.11 -4.41 -36.46
N THR A 635 15.00 -5.39 -37.36
CA THR A 635 16.00 -6.46 -37.49
C THR A 635 16.83 -6.28 -38.75
N LEU A 636 18.14 -6.18 -38.55
CA LEU A 636 19.15 -6.21 -39.59
C LEU A 636 19.56 -7.66 -39.83
N TRP A 637 19.05 -8.27 -40.89
CA TRP A 637 19.37 -9.65 -41.25
C TRP A 637 20.67 -9.72 -42.05
N LYS A 638 21.50 -10.70 -41.69
CA LYS A 638 22.80 -11.01 -42.28
C LYS A 638 22.91 -12.50 -42.56
N ASP A 639 23.48 -12.86 -43.70
CA ASP A 639 23.81 -14.24 -44.03
C ASP A 639 25.09 -14.73 -43.33
N GLU A 640 25.49 -15.97 -43.58
CA GLU A 640 26.70 -16.58 -42.99
C GLU A 640 28.00 -15.85 -43.38
N THR A 641 27.99 -15.08 -44.47
CA THR A 641 29.12 -14.28 -44.95
C THR A 641 29.10 -12.84 -44.43
N GLY A 642 28.09 -12.49 -43.62
CA GLY A 642 27.89 -11.16 -43.07
C GLY A 642 27.31 -10.14 -44.04
N GLN A 643 26.76 -10.59 -45.17
CA GLN A 643 26.11 -9.72 -46.14
C GLN A 643 24.63 -9.49 -45.78
N PRO A 644 24.09 -8.29 -46.05
CA PRO A 644 22.65 -8.01 -45.96
C PRO A 644 21.80 -9.05 -46.67
N MET A 645 20.80 -9.61 -45.97
CA MET A 645 19.80 -10.50 -46.57
C MET A 645 18.38 -10.03 -46.23
N PRO A 646 17.37 -10.37 -47.04
CA PRO A 646 15.97 -10.15 -46.67
C PRO A 646 15.56 -11.02 -45.47
N PRO A 647 14.41 -10.74 -44.83
CA PRO A 647 13.89 -11.54 -43.73
C PRO A 647 13.75 -13.01 -44.14
N PRO A 648 14.08 -13.99 -43.26
CA PRO A 648 14.08 -15.42 -43.60
C PRO A 648 12.74 -15.95 -44.14
N ASP A 649 11.62 -15.32 -43.76
CA ASP A 649 10.26 -15.72 -44.15
C ASP A 649 9.70 -14.92 -45.35
N ALA A 650 10.50 -14.06 -45.99
CA ALA A 650 10.05 -13.22 -47.10
C ALA A 650 10.00 -14.05 -48.40
N PHE A 651 8.88 -14.73 -48.66
CA PHE A 651 8.63 -15.33 -49.97
C PHE A 651 8.39 -14.25 -51.03
N PRO A 652 8.81 -14.46 -52.29
CA PRO A 652 8.49 -13.54 -53.40
C PRO A 652 6.97 -13.42 -53.55
N GLY A 653 6.41 -12.23 -53.29
CA GLY A 653 4.98 -11.94 -53.44
C GLY A 653 4.15 -11.89 -52.14
N ALA A 654 4.76 -12.04 -50.96
CA ALA A 654 4.06 -11.78 -49.71
C ALA A 654 3.77 -10.26 -49.54
N PRO A 655 2.56 -9.85 -49.11
CA PRO A 655 2.28 -8.45 -48.82
C PRO A 655 3.23 -7.96 -47.71
N PRO A 656 3.64 -6.68 -47.72
CA PRO A 656 4.51 -6.14 -46.68
C PRO A 656 3.86 -6.38 -45.31
N ARG A 657 4.58 -7.07 -44.41
CA ARG A 657 4.25 -7.07 -42.97
C ARG A 657 4.08 -5.59 -42.57
N GLY A 658 3.08 -5.25 -41.75
CA GLY A 658 2.68 -3.87 -41.41
C GLY A 658 3.85 -3.01 -40.92
N ALA A 659 4.68 -2.55 -41.86
CA ALA A 659 5.95 -1.92 -41.62
C ALA A 659 5.66 -0.43 -41.42
N PRO A 660 6.22 0.18 -40.36
CA PRO A 660 6.05 1.61 -40.14
C PRO A 660 6.58 2.40 -41.35
N SER A 661 5.72 3.21 -41.94
CA SER A 661 6.12 4.24 -42.89
C SER A 661 6.73 5.43 -42.15
N PRO A 662 7.59 6.25 -42.77
CA PRO A 662 8.15 7.45 -42.11
C PRO A 662 7.10 8.40 -41.53
N GLY A 663 5.89 8.41 -42.10
CA GLY A 663 4.72 9.16 -41.60
C GLY A 663 4.02 8.54 -40.39
N ASP A 664 4.22 7.25 -40.12
CA ASP A 664 3.67 6.56 -38.93
C ASP A 664 4.52 6.85 -37.68
N VAL A 665 5.73 7.39 -37.86
CA VAL A 665 6.60 7.82 -36.76
C VAL A 665 6.16 9.21 -36.28
N PRO A 666 5.91 9.43 -34.97
CA PRO A 666 5.36 10.68 -34.45
C PRO A 666 6.20 11.91 -34.86
N PRO A 667 5.57 13.02 -35.26
CA PRO A 667 6.28 14.23 -35.67
C PRO A 667 6.99 14.91 -34.50
N LEU A 668 8.10 15.60 -34.80
CA LEU A 668 8.83 16.44 -33.83
C LEU A 668 7.97 17.67 -33.51
N VAL A 669 7.31 17.68 -32.35
CA VAL A 669 6.78 18.93 -31.78
C VAL A 669 7.89 19.55 -30.94
N PRO A 670 8.34 20.78 -31.22
CA PRO A 670 9.39 21.44 -30.46
C PRO A 670 9.00 21.59 -28.98
N PRO A 671 9.97 21.59 -28.05
CA PRO A 671 9.69 21.71 -26.62
C PRO A 671 9.13 23.11 -26.32
N GLY A 672 7.80 23.24 -26.29
CA GLY A 672 7.13 24.52 -26.03
C GLY A 672 5.64 24.53 -26.36
N GLU A 673 5.20 23.72 -27.33
CA GLU A 673 3.79 23.59 -27.67
C GLU A 673 3.19 22.36 -26.97
N GLY A 674 2.80 22.55 -25.71
CA GLY A 674 1.85 21.63 -25.08
C GLY A 674 0.51 21.66 -25.83
N PRO A 675 -0.32 20.61 -25.72
CA PRO A 675 -1.67 20.66 -26.29
C PRO A 675 -2.40 21.89 -25.72
N PRO A 676 -3.27 22.54 -26.51
CA PRO A 676 -3.98 23.73 -26.04
C PRO A 676 -4.65 23.42 -24.70
N ARG A 677 -4.33 24.25 -23.70
CA ARG A 677 -4.93 24.15 -22.37
C ARG A 677 -6.44 24.31 -22.50
N GLY A 678 -7.14 23.20 -22.37
CA GLY A 678 -8.58 23.17 -22.18
C GLY A 678 -9.31 22.36 -23.22
N ARG A 679 -9.46 21.05 -22.95
CA ARG A 679 -10.72 20.29 -22.81
C ARG A 679 -10.37 18.79 -22.69
N PRO A 680 -11.25 18.02 -22.02
CA PRO A 680 -10.94 17.13 -20.91
C PRO A 680 -9.99 15.97 -21.20
#